data_AF-A0A5M8F0T4-F1
#
_entry.id   AF-A0A5M8F0T4-F1
#
_cell.length_a   1.000
_cell.length_b   1.000
_cell.length_c   1.000
_cell.angle_alpha   90.00
_cell.angle_beta   90.00
_cell.angle_gamma   90.00
#
_symmetry.space_group_name_H-M   'P 1'
#
loop_
_entity.id
_entity.type
_entity.pdbx_description
1 polymer ?
#
loop_
_entity_poly.entity_id
_entity_poly.type
_entity_poly.pdbx_seq_one_letter_code
_entity_poly.pdbx_strand_id
1 'polypeptide(L)'
;MPRRIKDYLIILSAGMCLSTAVLAVQTEPEHFTLLSRAVGVQLDSQLDTAQRQWLQNKRELVLGTAAPDYPPFDLTSSGRDYEGLTADYAGLLAKALDLPIKVMRYPSREKSIQALEAGEIDLLGSSNGFEAANPNLVLSAPYAVDQPVLVTREGETRSLSEALAGLRLSLVYHYLPLSEVEKLYPDAIISTYPSYQNALNAVAFDQADVFLGDTISTHYMINKGYLKNIHMANFGKHEAYGFSFALRRDQHVLLGIVNAVLAAVPTNERESIAKRWSAGSDILLTDKKLQLTPREERWLKEHPVVKVLVNETFAPLTFFDADGNFRGITADLLELIRLRTGLRFEIQRGRDVHAMIEQVSNHDADIIGAMTPSVEREAQLDFSRPYLENSYVLLTRKEPGAPSNLEQMAGKRLAITQGNPLHAVLRRDFPLIRLVETSDTFKASELLAQGQVEGAVNSLVIANYFLSSPMFQDKLQISTSIGTLPATFSLATSRHATELSSILDKALLSIAPDELGVINSRWRGYTAASDSYWRNYHHLIAQIIIGTGLLLLISLTWNAYMRRQIKHRQMAERALNDQFEFMRALVNETPHPIYVRDRNGLLQTCNDSYLQVFDAKREDVIGKSVVQIGTALETEAAQYHADYLRVVAQGDPMILDRPLHIRGKKLTIYHWILPYRDSTGEVQGIIGGWIDISERRQLFDELRAAKEQADEANRAKSTFLATMSHEIRTPMNAVIGMLELTLKRADQGHLDRPAIEVAYNSAKDLLELIGDILDIARIESGRLSLAPERVNLKEVIESVVRVFDGLARQKTLSLLLEFKPELEDTDVLIDPLRFKQ
;
A
#
# COMPACT_ATOMS: atom_id res chain seq x y z
N MET A 1 1.77 43.70 8.85
CA MET A 1 1.63 44.61 7.69
C MET A 1 1.04 45.94 8.15
N PRO A 2 1.64 47.09 7.81
CA PRO A 2 1.20 48.40 8.31
C PRO A 2 -0.11 48.84 7.63
N ARG A 3 -1.04 49.37 8.45
CA ARG A 3 -2.42 49.80 8.11
C ARG A 3 -2.54 50.60 6.80
N ARG A 4 -1.52 51.40 6.46
CA ARG A 4 -1.50 52.24 5.26
C ARG A 4 -1.54 51.48 3.93
N ILE A 5 -1.07 50.23 3.89
CA ILE A 5 -1.13 49.40 2.67
C ILE A 5 -2.54 48.88 2.42
N LYS A 6 -3.31 48.64 3.50
CA LYS A 6 -4.70 48.16 3.41
C LYS A 6 -5.60 49.25 2.84
N ASP A 7 -5.43 50.49 3.28
CA ASP A 7 -6.23 51.61 2.80
C ASP A 7 -5.89 51.97 1.34
N TYR A 8 -4.61 51.87 0.95
CA TYR A 8 -4.22 52.02 -0.46
C TYR A 8 -4.79 50.92 -1.36
N LEU A 9 -4.80 49.67 -0.91
CA LEU A 9 -5.40 48.55 -1.65
C LEU A 9 -6.91 48.67 -1.77
N ILE A 10 -7.59 49.16 -0.73
CA ILE A 10 -9.04 49.39 -0.76
C ILE A 10 -9.37 50.53 -1.75
N ILE A 11 -8.62 51.63 -1.73
CA ILE A 11 -8.82 52.75 -2.67
C ILE A 11 -8.46 52.32 -4.11
N LEU A 12 -7.43 51.51 -4.32
CA LEU A 12 -7.10 50.97 -5.64
C LEU A 12 -8.19 50.01 -6.16
N SER A 13 -8.76 49.19 -5.27
CA SER A 13 -9.86 48.27 -5.62
C SER A 13 -11.17 49.01 -5.92
N ALA A 14 -11.49 50.07 -5.16
CA ALA A 14 -12.65 50.92 -5.42
C ALA A 14 -12.47 51.74 -6.71
N GLY A 15 -11.26 52.22 -6.98
CA GLY A 15 -10.91 52.92 -8.22
C GLY A 15 -10.99 52.03 -9.46
N MET A 16 -10.55 50.77 -9.38
CA MET A 16 -10.68 49.81 -10.49
C MET A 16 -12.13 49.39 -10.74
N CYS A 17 -12.97 49.27 -9.70
CA CYS A 17 -14.39 48.96 -9.87
C CYS A 17 -15.22 50.11 -10.46
N LEU A 18 -14.79 51.37 -10.31
CA LEU A 18 -15.47 52.54 -10.89
C LEU A 18 -15.06 52.85 -12.33
N SER A 19 -13.98 52.23 -12.85
CA SER A 19 -13.52 52.43 -14.24
C SER A 19 -13.93 51.32 -15.22
N THR A 20 -14.50 50.21 -14.75
CA THR A 20 -15.06 49.17 -15.62
C THR A 20 -16.57 49.37 -15.72
N ALA A 21 -16.98 50.37 -16.50
CA ALA A 21 -18.27 50.28 -17.17
C ALA A 21 -18.17 49.07 -18.11
N VAL A 22 -18.63 47.91 -17.65
CA VAL A 22 -18.95 46.80 -18.53
C VAL A 22 -20.04 47.33 -19.45
N LEU A 23 -19.65 47.74 -20.66
CA LEU A 23 -20.58 47.84 -21.78
C LEU A 23 -21.19 46.45 -21.88
N ALA A 24 -22.40 46.29 -21.37
CA ALA A 24 -23.26 45.17 -21.73
C ALA A 24 -23.35 45.23 -23.25
N VAL A 25 -22.64 44.33 -23.92
CA VAL A 25 -22.80 44.11 -25.35
C VAL A 25 -24.27 43.79 -25.51
N GLN A 26 -25.03 44.74 -26.06
CA GLN A 26 -26.35 44.43 -26.62
C GLN A 26 -26.06 43.48 -27.77
N THR A 27 -26.15 42.18 -27.50
CA THR A 27 -26.10 41.17 -28.54
C THR A 27 -27.33 41.39 -29.41
N GLU A 28 -27.11 41.94 -30.61
CA GLU A 28 -28.15 42.04 -31.63
C GLU A 28 -28.75 40.66 -31.88
N PRO A 29 -30.07 40.55 -32.13
CA PRO A 29 -30.71 39.28 -32.38
C PRO A 29 -30.13 38.62 -33.64
N GLU A 30 -29.82 37.33 -33.54
CA GLU A 30 -29.19 36.57 -34.62
C GLU A 30 -30.22 36.13 -35.66
N HIS A 31 -29.83 36.15 -36.94
CA HIS A 31 -30.69 35.74 -38.06
C HIS A 31 -30.45 34.28 -38.46
N PHE A 32 -31.54 33.53 -38.62
CA PHE A 32 -31.50 32.13 -39.07
C PHE A 32 -32.41 31.89 -40.27
N THR A 33 -32.01 30.92 -41.10
CA THR A 33 -32.83 30.44 -42.23
C THR A 33 -33.77 29.36 -41.72
N LEU A 34 -35.07 29.47 -42.01
CA LEU A 34 -36.03 28.43 -41.67
C LEU A 34 -35.80 27.17 -42.51
N LEU A 35 -35.49 26.04 -41.87
CA LEU A 35 -35.34 24.74 -42.53
C LEU A 35 -36.48 23.80 -42.12
N SER A 36 -37.56 23.80 -42.91
CA SER A 36 -38.70 22.90 -42.72
C SER A 36 -38.67 21.73 -43.71
N ARG A 37 -38.90 20.53 -43.19
CA ARG A 37 -39.01 19.27 -43.92
C ARG A 37 -40.47 18.82 -44.09
N ALA A 38 -41.42 19.60 -43.58
CA ALA A 38 -42.84 19.32 -43.69
C ALA A 38 -43.34 19.48 -45.14
N VAL A 39 -44.26 18.62 -45.58
CA VAL A 39 -44.91 18.73 -46.89
C VAL A 39 -45.97 19.84 -46.83
N GLY A 40 -46.11 20.63 -47.90
CA GLY A 40 -47.05 21.76 -47.91
C GLY A 40 -48.49 21.34 -47.60
N VAL A 41 -49.25 22.23 -46.95
CA VAL A 41 -50.66 22.04 -46.62
C VAL A 41 -51.51 22.94 -47.50
N GLN A 42 -52.60 22.40 -48.03
CA GLN A 42 -53.58 23.16 -48.79
C GLN A 42 -54.71 23.59 -47.84
N LEU A 43 -54.96 24.90 -47.73
CA LEU A 43 -56.07 25.44 -46.95
C LEU A 43 -57.38 25.22 -47.71
N ASP A 44 -58.12 24.18 -47.34
CA ASP A 44 -59.47 23.94 -47.88
C ASP A 44 -60.51 24.95 -47.33
N SER A 45 -60.26 25.54 -46.15
CA SER A 45 -61.10 26.60 -45.59
C SER A 45 -60.75 27.94 -46.21
N GLN A 46 -61.69 28.51 -46.96
CA GLN A 46 -61.60 29.88 -47.45
C GLN A 46 -61.40 30.85 -46.28
N LEU A 47 -60.17 31.35 -46.10
CA LEU A 47 -59.86 32.47 -45.20
C LEU A 47 -60.90 33.58 -45.39
N ASP A 48 -61.31 34.23 -44.29
CA ASP A 48 -62.29 35.30 -44.36
C ASP A 48 -61.73 36.53 -45.09
N THR A 49 -62.59 37.50 -45.41
CA THR A 49 -62.18 38.71 -46.14
C THR A 49 -61.11 39.52 -45.40
N ALA A 50 -61.19 39.61 -44.08
CA ALA A 50 -60.23 40.36 -43.27
C ALA A 50 -58.86 39.68 -43.25
N GLN A 51 -58.83 38.35 -43.15
CA GLN A 51 -57.63 37.52 -43.20
C GLN A 51 -56.94 37.61 -44.57
N ARG A 52 -57.69 37.55 -45.68
CA ARG A 52 -57.12 37.70 -47.03
C ARG A 52 -56.53 39.10 -47.24
N GLN A 53 -57.24 40.14 -46.80
CA GLN A 53 -56.75 41.52 -46.91
C GLN A 53 -55.50 41.74 -46.05
N TRP A 54 -55.44 41.13 -44.86
CA TRP A 54 -54.26 41.17 -44.02
C TRP A 54 -53.05 40.50 -44.69
N LEU A 55 -53.23 39.31 -45.28
CA LEU A 55 -52.18 38.58 -45.99
C LEU A 55 -51.65 39.35 -47.20
N GLN A 56 -52.52 39.99 -47.99
CA GLN A 56 -52.10 40.81 -49.15
C GLN A 56 -51.19 41.98 -48.76
N ASN A 57 -51.33 42.49 -47.54
CA ASN A 57 -50.52 43.61 -47.04
C ASN A 57 -49.26 43.15 -46.30
N LYS A 58 -49.15 41.86 -45.94
CA LYS A 58 -48.00 41.29 -45.23
C LYS A 58 -47.00 40.74 -46.25
N ARG A 59 -45.72 41.06 -46.09
CA ARG A 59 -44.64 40.64 -47.01
C ARG A 59 -43.84 39.44 -46.52
N GLU A 60 -43.68 39.33 -45.20
CA GLU A 60 -42.98 38.25 -44.52
C GLU A 60 -43.56 38.11 -43.11
N LEU A 61 -43.45 36.93 -42.50
CA LEU A 61 -43.66 36.76 -41.05
C LEU A 61 -42.32 36.69 -40.35
N VAL A 62 -42.25 37.31 -39.17
CA VAL A 62 -41.07 37.22 -38.33
C VAL A 62 -41.35 36.28 -37.16
N LEU A 63 -40.66 35.13 -37.13
CA LEU A 63 -40.71 34.15 -36.05
C LEU A 63 -39.57 34.41 -35.06
N GLY A 64 -39.91 34.64 -33.79
CA GLY A 64 -38.95 34.67 -32.70
C GLY A 64 -38.66 33.29 -32.13
N THR A 65 -37.41 33.10 -31.70
CA THR A 65 -36.94 32.00 -30.84
C THR A 65 -35.90 32.55 -29.84
N ALA A 66 -35.45 31.74 -28.90
CA ALA A 66 -34.55 32.17 -27.84
C ALA A 66 -33.37 31.21 -27.64
N ALA A 67 -32.26 31.74 -27.11
CA ALA A 67 -31.16 30.96 -26.57
C ALA A 67 -31.37 30.72 -25.05
N PRO A 68 -30.88 29.59 -24.49
CA PRO A 68 -30.43 28.39 -25.20
C PRO A 68 -31.56 27.68 -25.95
N ASP A 69 -31.19 26.81 -26.89
CA ASP A 69 -32.14 26.03 -27.68
C ASP A 69 -33.06 25.16 -26.80
N TYR A 70 -34.25 24.85 -27.31
CA TYR A 70 -35.24 23.97 -26.68
C TYR A 70 -35.49 22.71 -27.53
N PRO A 71 -34.58 21.72 -27.53
CA PRO A 71 -34.73 20.52 -28.35
C PRO A 71 -35.95 19.68 -27.94
N PRO A 72 -36.67 19.04 -28.89
CA PRO A 72 -36.47 19.10 -30.34
C PRO A 72 -37.25 20.22 -31.04
N PHE A 73 -37.85 21.16 -30.30
CA PHE A 73 -38.68 22.21 -30.86
C PHE A 73 -37.88 23.28 -31.61
N ASP A 74 -36.84 23.79 -30.96
CA ASP A 74 -35.92 24.80 -31.48
C ASP A 74 -34.51 24.22 -31.52
N LEU A 75 -33.90 24.19 -32.69
CA LEU A 75 -32.52 23.74 -32.90
C LEU A 75 -31.80 24.69 -33.86
N THR A 76 -30.64 25.16 -33.43
CA THR A 76 -29.76 26.06 -34.19
C THR A 76 -28.35 25.51 -34.34
N SER A 77 -28.12 24.25 -33.96
CA SER A 77 -26.80 23.60 -33.95
C SER A 77 -26.14 23.43 -35.33
N SER A 78 -26.90 23.56 -36.42
CA SER A 78 -26.39 23.54 -37.80
C SER A 78 -25.65 24.83 -38.19
N GLY A 79 -25.70 25.86 -37.33
CA GLY A 79 -24.93 27.10 -37.43
C GLY A 79 -25.67 28.27 -38.08
N ARG A 80 -26.49 28.03 -39.11
CA ARG A 80 -27.32 29.08 -39.76
C ARG A 80 -28.75 28.68 -40.04
N ASP A 81 -29.09 27.41 -39.88
CA ASP A 81 -30.44 26.93 -40.10
C ASP A 81 -31.15 26.78 -38.76
N TYR A 82 -32.40 27.22 -38.73
CA TYR A 82 -33.33 26.96 -37.65
C TYR A 82 -34.18 25.75 -38.05
N GLU A 83 -34.02 24.67 -37.30
CA GLU A 83 -34.73 23.41 -37.48
C GLU A 83 -35.38 22.96 -36.17
N GLY A 84 -36.17 21.90 -36.24
CA GLY A 84 -36.92 21.38 -35.10
C GLY A 84 -38.41 21.24 -35.39
N LEU A 85 -39.16 20.79 -34.39
CA LEU A 85 -40.60 20.59 -34.47
C LEU A 85 -41.32 21.92 -34.75
N THR A 86 -40.93 23.00 -34.06
CA THR A 86 -41.50 24.34 -34.29
C THR A 86 -41.14 24.86 -35.68
N ALA A 87 -39.93 24.61 -36.17
CA ALA A 87 -39.51 24.97 -37.52
C ALA A 87 -40.36 24.27 -38.60
N ASP A 88 -40.71 23.00 -38.39
CA ASP A 88 -41.55 22.26 -39.33
C ASP A 88 -42.96 22.87 -39.44
N TYR A 89 -43.60 23.20 -38.31
CA TYR A 89 -44.89 23.89 -38.29
C TYR A 89 -44.82 25.33 -38.81
N ALA A 90 -43.72 26.05 -38.55
CA ALA A 90 -43.49 27.34 -39.18
C ALA A 90 -43.39 27.20 -40.70
N GLY A 91 -42.73 26.16 -41.21
CA GLY A 91 -42.70 25.90 -42.64
C GLY A 91 -44.05 25.51 -43.24
N LEU A 92 -44.92 24.85 -42.47
CA LEU A 92 -46.32 24.65 -42.87
C LEU A 92 -47.07 25.98 -43.00
N LEU A 93 -46.88 26.90 -42.05
CA LEU A 93 -47.42 28.27 -42.15
C LEU A 93 -46.88 28.98 -43.40
N ALA A 94 -45.57 28.92 -43.64
CA ALA A 94 -44.94 29.57 -44.78
C ALA A 94 -45.52 29.07 -46.11
N LYS A 95 -45.67 27.75 -46.26
CA LYS A 95 -46.19 27.10 -47.47
C LYS A 95 -47.69 27.31 -47.65
N ALA A 96 -48.48 27.20 -46.59
CA ALA A 96 -49.94 27.36 -46.66
C ALA A 96 -50.36 28.80 -46.97
N LEU A 97 -49.57 29.78 -46.49
CA LEU A 97 -49.85 31.21 -46.67
C LEU A 97 -49.13 31.84 -47.87
N ASP A 98 -48.26 31.09 -48.55
CA ASP A 98 -47.35 31.59 -49.60
C ASP A 98 -46.56 32.85 -49.14
N LEU A 99 -46.07 32.80 -47.89
CA LEU A 99 -45.44 33.94 -47.21
C LEU A 99 -44.12 33.50 -46.59
N PRO A 100 -42.98 34.13 -46.90
CA PRO A 100 -41.69 33.75 -46.32
C PRO A 100 -41.67 34.03 -44.81
N ILE A 101 -40.98 33.17 -44.06
CA ILE A 101 -40.77 33.33 -42.62
C ILE A 101 -39.30 33.59 -42.34
N LYS A 102 -39.02 34.71 -41.68
CA LYS A 102 -37.70 35.08 -41.16
C LYS A 102 -37.60 34.68 -39.70
N VAL A 103 -36.50 34.04 -39.31
CA VAL A 103 -36.29 33.61 -37.92
C VAL A 103 -35.31 34.53 -37.20
N MET A 104 -35.72 35.03 -36.03
CA MET A 104 -34.95 35.91 -35.15
C MET A 104 -34.70 35.20 -33.83
N ARG A 105 -33.43 35.01 -33.46
CA ARG A 105 -33.05 34.41 -32.19
C ARG A 105 -32.60 35.46 -31.19
N TYR A 106 -33.23 35.46 -30.01
CA TYR A 106 -32.94 36.39 -28.92
C TYR A 106 -32.07 35.73 -27.82
N PRO A 107 -31.32 36.52 -27.02
CA PRO A 107 -30.43 35.98 -25.99
C PRO A 107 -31.11 35.25 -24.82
N SER A 108 -32.42 35.47 -24.62
CA SER A 108 -33.23 34.87 -23.56
C SER A 108 -34.70 34.87 -23.95
N ARG A 109 -35.51 34.04 -23.27
CA ARG A 109 -36.95 33.94 -23.52
C ARG A 109 -37.68 35.24 -23.18
N GLU A 110 -37.28 35.92 -22.12
CA GLU A 110 -37.85 37.21 -21.73
C GLU A 110 -37.61 38.28 -22.81
N LYS A 111 -36.43 38.26 -23.45
CA LYS A 111 -36.14 39.18 -24.56
C LYS A 111 -36.97 38.89 -25.80
N SER A 112 -37.23 37.62 -26.13
CA SER A 112 -38.14 37.30 -27.23
C SER A 112 -39.59 37.70 -26.92
N ILE A 113 -40.03 37.60 -25.66
CA ILE A 113 -41.36 38.09 -25.24
C ILE A 113 -41.45 39.61 -25.37
N GLN A 114 -40.44 40.36 -24.91
CA GLN A 114 -40.37 41.81 -25.06
C GLN A 114 -40.42 42.24 -26.54
N ALA A 115 -39.71 41.52 -27.41
CA ALA A 115 -39.72 41.76 -28.85
C ALA A 115 -41.11 41.49 -29.47
N LEU A 116 -41.81 40.44 -29.01
CA LEU A 116 -43.18 40.15 -29.44
C LEU A 116 -44.13 41.27 -29.01
N GLU A 117 -44.07 41.71 -27.75
CA GLU A 117 -44.89 42.81 -27.23
C GLU A 117 -44.60 44.14 -27.96
N ALA A 118 -43.33 44.42 -28.29
CA ALA A 118 -42.92 45.56 -29.09
C ALA A 118 -43.36 45.49 -30.57
N GLY A 119 -43.78 44.31 -31.03
CA GLY A 119 -44.13 44.06 -32.44
C GLY A 119 -42.92 43.95 -33.37
N GLU A 120 -41.73 43.67 -32.83
CA GLU A 120 -40.52 43.39 -33.62
C GLU A 120 -40.59 41.99 -34.27
N ILE A 121 -41.32 41.07 -33.65
CA ILE A 121 -41.67 39.75 -34.18
C ILE A 121 -43.18 39.57 -34.22
N ASP A 122 -43.66 38.73 -35.14
CA ASP A 122 -45.08 38.43 -35.33
C ASP A 122 -45.54 37.22 -34.50
N LEU A 123 -44.67 36.21 -34.40
CA LEU A 123 -44.93 34.92 -33.77
C LEU A 123 -43.76 34.57 -32.86
N LEU A 124 -44.02 34.01 -31.69
CA LEU A 124 -43.01 33.36 -30.86
C LEU A 124 -43.25 31.86 -30.82
N GLY A 125 -42.27 31.10 -31.29
CA GLY A 125 -42.34 29.64 -31.36
C GLY A 125 -42.15 28.96 -30.01
N SER A 126 -42.48 27.67 -29.95
CA SER A 126 -42.28 26.79 -28.78
C SER A 126 -42.90 27.35 -27.50
N SER A 127 -44.03 28.06 -27.64
CA SER A 127 -44.69 28.73 -26.54
C SER A 127 -45.62 27.80 -25.79
N ASN A 128 -45.60 27.87 -24.47
CA ASN A 128 -46.28 26.93 -23.58
C ASN A 128 -46.96 27.68 -22.42
N GLY A 129 -47.20 26.99 -21.29
CA GLY A 129 -47.82 27.60 -20.10
C GLY A 129 -47.10 28.83 -19.57
N PHE A 130 -45.79 28.96 -19.80
CA PHE A 130 -45.02 30.14 -19.41
C PHE A 130 -45.50 31.42 -20.12
N GLU A 131 -45.69 31.37 -21.45
CA GLU A 131 -46.24 32.52 -22.20
C GLU A 131 -47.73 32.71 -21.97
N ALA A 132 -48.49 31.63 -21.71
CA ALA A 132 -49.92 31.70 -21.43
C ALA A 132 -50.23 32.58 -20.20
N ALA A 133 -49.31 32.64 -19.24
CA ALA A 133 -49.43 33.47 -18.05
C ALA A 133 -49.26 34.98 -18.33
N ASN A 134 -48.72 35.38 -19.49
CA ASN A 134 -48.59 36.79 -19.84
C ASN A 134 -49.92 37.37 -20.38
N PRO A 135 -50.52 38.38 -19.72
CA PRO A 135 -51.80 38.94 -20.14
C PRO A 135 -51.76 39.65 -21.51
N ASN A 136 -50.60 40.08 -21.99
CA ASN A 136 -50.47 40.75 -23.30
C ASN A 136 -50.39 39.77 -24.46
N LEU A 137 -50.23 38.48 -24.18
CA LEU A 137 -50.06 37.43 -25.17
C LEU A 137 -51.31 36.54 -25.27
N VAL A 138 -51.43 35.86 -26.39
CA VAL A 138 -52.42 34.83 -26.67
C VAL A 138 -51.75 33.69 -27.43
N LEU A 139 -52.08 32.45 -27.09
CA LEU A 139 -51.56 31.27 -27.77
C LEU A 139 -52.47 30.82 -28.90
N SER A 140 -51.88 30.32 -29.98
CA SER A 140 -52.59 29.53 -31.00
C SER A 140 -53.14 28.23 -30.42
N ALA A 141 -53.90 27.49 -31.23
CA ALA A 141 -54.12 26.08 -30.99
C ALA A 141 -52.74 25.37 -30.88
N PRO A 142 -52.60 24.37 -30.00
CA PRO A 142 -51.35 23.66 -29.84
C PRO A 142 -51.06 22.83 -31.08
N TYR A 143 -49.85 22.93 -31.60
CA TYR A 143 -49.36 22.08 -32.68
C TYR A 143 -48.64 20.83 -32.15
N ALA A 144 -48.27 20.81 -30.88
CA ALA A 144 -47.85 19.62 -30.16
C ALA A 144 -48.47 19.63 -28.77
N VAL A 145 -49.17 18.57 -28.40
CA VAL A 145 -49.73 18.42 -27.06
C VAL A 145 -48.62 18.01 -26.11
N ASP A 146 -48.59 18.66 -24.96
CA ASP A 146 -47.66 18.32 -23.89
C ASP A 146 -48.40 17.54 -22.79
N GLN A 147 -47.65 16.69 -22.10
CA GLN A 147 -47.99 16.12 -20.82
C GLN A 147 -46.75 16.25 -19.94
N PRO A 148 -46.81 16.92 -18.78
CA PRO A 148 -45.62 17.06 -17.94
C PRO A 148 -45.17 15.69 -17.43
N VAL A 149 -43.87 15.48 -17.30
CA VAL A 149 -43.26 14.26 -16.76
C VAL A 149 -42.28 14.58 -15.64
N LEU A 150 -42.22 13.67 -14.69
CA LEU A 150 -41.21 13.62 -13.65
C LEU A 150 -40.15 12.59 -14.04
N VAL A 151 -38.90 13.01 -14.07
CA VAL A 151 -37.73 12.17 -14.38
C VAL A 151 -36.90 11.99 -13.12
N THR A 152 -36.45 10.76 -12.87
CA THR A 152 -35.56 10.43 -11.76
C THR A 152 -34.37 9.62 -12.24
N ARG A 153 -33.37 9.46 -11.37
CA ARG A 153 -32.31 8.47 -11.59
C ARG A 153 -32.90 7.07 -11.60
N GLU A 154 -32.23 6.18 -12.32
CA GLU A 154 -32.53 4.76 -12.33
C GLU A 154 -32.31 4.15 -10.93
N GLY A 155 -33.22 3.29 -10.48
CA GLY A 155 -33.20 2.72 -9.13
C GLY A 155 -33.78 3.64 -8.03
N GLU A 156 -34.27 4.83 -8.37
CA GLU A 156 -35.00 5.69 -7.43
C GLU A 156 -36.34 5.04 -7.05
N THR A 157 -36.57 4.83 -5.74
CA THR A 157 -37.75 4.12 -5.21
C THR A 157 -38.64 5.02 -4.35
N ARG A 158 -38.21 6.25 -4.05
CA ARG A 158 -39.01 7.21 -3.27
C ARG A 158 -40.31 7.52 -3.99
N SER A 159 -41.40 7.58 -3.22
CA SER A 159 -42.72 7.82 -3.80
C SER A 159 -42.84 9.25 -4.35
N LEU A 160 -43.12 9.36 -5.64
CA LEU A 160 -43.41 10.64 -6.31
C LEU A 160 -44.88 11.08 -6.15
N SER A 161 -45.68 10.41 -5.31
CA SER A 161 -47.11 10.72 -5.13
C SER A 161 -47.40 11.80 -4.07
N GLU A 162 -46.47 12.05 -3.15
CA GLU A 162 -46.61 12.94 -1.98
C GLU A 162 -45.86 14.27 -2.17
N ALA A 163 -46.43 15.21 -2.94
CA ALA A 163 -46.01 16.60 -3.10
C ALA A 163 -44.51 16.87 -3.40
N LEU A 164 -43.73 15.82 -3.67
CA LEU A 164 -42.26 15.84 -3.74
C LEU A 164 -41.62 16.43 -2.47
N ALA A 165 -42.21 16.16 -1.30
CA ALA A 165 -41.80 16.77 -0.04
C ALA A 165 -40.30 16.51 0.28
N GLY A 166 -39.56 17.60 0.46
CA GLY A 166 -38.12 17.58 0.75
C GLY A 166 -37.21 17.18 -0.42
N LEU A 167 -37.76 16.90 -1.61
CA LEU A 167 -36.99 16.58 -2.80
C LEU A 167 -36.56 17.83 -3.55
N ARG A 168 -35.36 17.81 -4.13
CA ARG A 168 -34.88 18.87 -5.02
C ARG A 168 -35.49 18.69 -6.41
N LEU A 169 -36.36 19.61 -6.80
CA LEU A 169 -37.04 19.59 -8.10
C LEU A 169 -36.35 20.55 -9.08
N SER A 170 -35.76 20.02 -10.15
CA SER A 170 -35.24 20.81 -11.26
C SER A 170 -36.26 21.01 -12.37
N LEU A 171 -36.27 22.18 -13.00
CA LEU A 171 -37.04 22.45 -14.22
C LEU A 171 -36.38 23.56 -15.05
N VAL A 172 -36.78 23.69 -16.31
CA VAL A 172 -36.40 24.84 -17.14
C VAL A 172 -37.22 26.07 -16.71
N TYR A 173 -36.59 27.23 -16.57
CA TYR A 173 -37.26 28.43 -16.05
C TYR A 173 -38.47 28.88 -16.88
N HIS A 174 -38.47 28.58 -18.18
CA HIS A 174 -39.51 28.97 -19.13
C HIS A 174 -40.39 27.79 -19.61
N TYR A 175 -40.53 26.75 -18.79
CA TYR A 175 -41.44 25.63 -19.09
C TYR A 175 -42.85 25.86 -18.53
N LEU A 176 -42.95 26.12 -17.22
CA LEU A 176 -44.21 26.39 -16.53
C LEU A 176 -44.04 27.62 -15.62
N PRO A 177 -45.12 28.39 -15.36
CA PRO A 177 -45.07 29.50 -14.42
C PRO A 177 -44.65 29.00 -13.04
N LEU A 178 -43.61 29.61 -12.45
CA LEU A 178 -43.06 29.15 -11.17
C LEU A 178 -44.13 29.11 -10.06
N SER A 179 -45.03 30.11 -10.03
CA SER A 179 -46.13 30.18 -9.07
C SER A 179 -47.11 28.99 -9.17
N GLU A 180 -47.31 28.42 -10.36
CA GLU A 180 -48.13 27.22 -10.53
C GLU A 180 -47.39 25.98 -10.04
N VAL A 181 -46.08 25.87 -10.32
CA VAL A 181 -45.23 24.77 -9.86
C VAL A 181 -45.13 24.76 -8.34
N GLU A 182 -44.94 25.91 -7.70
CA GLU A 182 -44.92 26.08 -6.24
C GLU A 182 -46.25 25.69 -5.60
N LYS A 183 -47.38 25.96 -6.27
CA LYS A 183 -48.70 25.55 -5.80
C LYS A 183 -48.94 24.05 -5.92
N LEU A 184 -48.38 23.41 -6.96
CA LEU A 184 -48.49 21.98 -7.22
C LEU A 184 -47.56 21.15 -6.32
N TYR A 185 -46.38 21.66 -6.00
CA TYR A 185 -45.34 21.00 -5.22
C TYR A 185 -44.85 21.91 -4.08
N PRO A 186 -45.70 22.24 -3.10
CA PRO A 186 -45.40 23.25 -2.07
C PRO A 186 -44.25 22.84 -1.13
N ASP A 187 -44.02 21.53 -0.99
CA ASP A 187 -43.00 20.98 -0.09
C ASP A 187 -41.68 20.63 -0.81
N ALA A 188 -41.58 20.90 -2.13
CA ALA A 188 -40.39 20.63 -2.92
C ALA A 188 -39.39 21.79 -2.89
N ILE A 189 -38.09 21.48 -2.98
CA ILE A 189 -37.03 22.48 -3.11
C ILE A 189 -36.82 22.75 -4.61
N ILE A 190 -37.50 23.77 -5.13
CA ILE A 190 -37.54 24.05 -6.57
C ILE A 190 -36.28 24.83 -7.00
N SER A 191 -35.66 24.40 -8.09
CA SER A 191 -34.51 25.06 -8.72
C SER A 191 -34.71 25.16 -10.23
N THR A 192 -34.72 26.38 -10.75
CA THR A 192 -34.84 26.62 -12.19
C THR A 192 -33.47 26.65 -12.87
N TYR A 193 -33.42 26.16 -14.10
CA TYR A 193 -32.20 26.08 -14.89
C TYR A 193 -32.37 26.79 -16.24
N PRO A 194 -31.27 27.32 -16.81
CA PRO A 194 -31.32 28.12 -18.04
C PRO A 194 -31.56 27.30 -19.32
N SER A 195 -31.38 25.97 -19.29
CA SER A 195 -31.59 25.10 -20.45
C SER A 195 -32.16 23.75 -20.04
N TYR A 196 -32.85 23.11 -20.99
CA TYR A 196 -33.39 21.76 -20.82
C TYR A 196 -32.32 20.74 -20.44
N GLN A 197 -31.17 20.78 -21.12
CA GLN A 197 -30.03 19.92 -20.83
C GLN A 197 -29.52 20.13 -19.40
N ASN A 198 -29.40 21.37 -18.93
CA ASN A 198 -28.89 21.65 -17.59
C ASN A 198 -29.86 21.16 -16.50
N ALA A 199 -31.16 21.37 -16.70
CA ALA A 199 -32.20 20.91 -15.78
C ALA A 199 -32.22 19.38 -15.65
N LEU A 200 -32.10 18.67 -16.78
CA LEU A 200 -32.07 17.21 -16.82
C LEU A 200 -30.75 16.64 -16.24
N ASN A 201 -29.62 17.26 -16.59
CA ASN A 201 -28.29 16.91 -16.06
C ASN A 201 -28.22 17.03 -14.54
N ALA A 202 -28.93 17.99 -13.95
CA ALA A 202 -28.97 18.14 -12.50
C ALA A 202 -29.43 16.85 -11.80
N VAL A 203 -30.41 16.14 -12.37
CA VAL A 203 -30.85 14.84 -11.84
C VAL A 203 -29.83 13.76 -12.13
N ALA A 204 -29.29 13.70 -13.35
CA ALA A 204 -28.31 12.69 -13.72
C ALA A 204 -27.00 12.76 -12.90
N PHE A 205 -26.64 13.97 -12.42
CA PHE A 205 -25.43 14.23 -11.62
C PHE A 205 -25.70 14.48 -10.13
N ASP A 206 -26.87 14.07 -9.63
CA ASP A 206 -27.22 14.11 -8.20
C ASP A 206 -27.31 15.54 -7.58
N GLN A 207 -27.43 16.56 -8.41
CA GLN A 207 -27.67 17.96 -8.00
C GLN A 207 -29.16 18.25 -7.74
N ALA A 208 -30.04 17.47 -8.38
CA ALA A 208 -31.48 17.44 -8.13
C ALA A 208 -31.93 15.98 -7.94
N ASP A 209 -33.08 15.77 -7.31
CA ASP A 209 -33.67 14.44 -7.10
C ASP A 209 -34.66 14.09 -8.21
N VAL A 210 -35.42 15.09 -8.67
CA VAL A 210 -36.48 14.94 -9.67
C VAL A 210 -36.38 16.09 -10.68
N PHE A 211 -36.64 15.80 -11.95
CA PHE A 211 -36.76 16.81 -13.01
C PHE A 211 -38.21 16.86 -13.48
N LEU A 212 -38.77 18.06 -13.62
CA LEU A 212 -40.07 18.32 -14.23
C LEU A 212 -39.86 18.96 -15.60
N GLY A 213 -40.34 18.30 -16.65
CA GLY A 213 -40.29 18.79 -18.03
C GLY A 213 -41.41 18.23 -18.89
N ASP A 214 -41.51 18.71 -20.13
CA ASP A 214 -42.45 18.17 -21.11
C ASP A 214 -42.02 16.78 -21.60
N THR A 215 -42.99 15.95 -22.00
CA THR A 215 -42.66 14.58 -22.42
C THR A 215 -41.85 14.56 -23.71
N ILE A 216 -42.11 15.48 -24.66
CA ILE A 216 -41.51 15.45 -26.01
C ILE A 216 -39.99 15.70 -25.93
N SER A 217 -39.59 16.79 -25.28
CA SER A 217 -38.19 17.15 -25.05
C SER A 217 -37.51 16.17 -24.10
N THR A 218 -38.16 15.72 -23.02
CA THR A 218 -37.58 14.72 -22.12
C THR A 218 -37.21 13.45 -22.89
N HIS A 219 -38.17 12.95 -23.66
CA HIS A 219 -38.02 11.73 -24.43
C HIS A 219 -36.94 11.88 -25.52
N TYR A 220 -36.92 12.99 -26.24
CA TYR A 220 -35.87 13.31 -27.20
C TYR A 220 -34.48 13.30 -26.55
N MET A 221 -34.35 13.92 -25.38
CA MET A 221 -33.07 14.10 -24.69
C MET A 221 -32.53 12.79 -24.10
N ILE A 222 -33.40 11.96 -23.52
CA ILE A 222 -33.03 10.63 -23.00
C ILE A 222 -32.59 9.72 -24.16
N ASN A 223 -33.34 9.68 -25.26
CA ASN A 223 -33.03 8.80 -26.39
C ASN A 223 -31.88 9.26 -27.27
N LYS A 224 -31.49 10.54 -27.21
CA LYS A 224 -30.23 11.01 -27.80
C LYS A 224 -28.99 10.29 -27.20
N GLY A 225 -29.15 9.64 -26.03
CA GLY A 225 -28.26 8.58 -25.57
C GLY A 225 -27.10 9.02 -24.67
N TYR A 226 -27.08 10.28 -24.23
CA TYR A 226 -26.00 10.80 -23.37
C TYR A 226 -26.14 10.44 -21.89
N LEU A 227 -27.36 10.20 -21.41
CA LEU A 227 -27.65 9.95 -20.00
C LEU A 227 -28.35 8.59 -19.88
N LYS A 228 -27.60 7.55 -19.54
CA LYS A 228 -28.12 6.18 -19.40
C LYS A 228 -28.73 5.89 -18.03
N ASN A 229 -28.53 6.78 -17.06
CA ASN A 229 -28.85 6.58 -15.65
C ASN A 229 -30.11 7.31 -15.18
N ILE A 230 -30.96 7.76 -16.11
CA ILE A 230 -32.21 8.47 -15.83
C ILE A 230 -33.36 7.88 -16.63
N HIS A 231 -34.57 8.00 -16.10
CA HIS A 231 -35.79 7.52 -16.75
C HIS A 231 -36.99 8.40 -16.38
N MET A 232 -38.01 8.42 -17.23
CA MET A 232 -39.29 9.03 -16.89
C MET A 232 -39.95 8.15 -15.81
N ALA A 233 -40.23 8.70 -14.64
CA ALA A 233 -40.73 7.94 -13.50
C ALA A 233 -42.25 8.08 -13.31
N ASN A 234 -42.82 9.24 -13.65
CA ASN A 234 -44.26 9.50 -13.54
C ASN A 234 -44.71 10.60 -14.50
N PHE A 235 -46.00 10.66 -14.82
CA PHE A 235 -46.59 11.87 -15.42
C PHE A 235 -47.01 12.84 -14.33
N GLY A 236 -46.85 14.13 -14.60
CA GLY A 236 -47.33 15.21 -13.75
C GLY A 236 -48.87 15.21 -13.67
N LYS A 237 -49.39 15.78 -12.57
CA LYS A 237 -50.84 15.87 -12.31
C LYS A 237 -51.52 17.07 -13.00
N HIS A 238 -50.79 17.82 -13.82
CA HIS A 238 -51.23 19.11 -14.36
C HIS A 238 -51.73 18.98 -15.81
N GLU A 239 -52.72 19.78 -16.16
CA GLU A 239 -53.24 19.90 -17.52
C GLU A 239 -52.27 20.78 -18.32
N ALA A 240 -51.50 20.19 -19.23
CA ALA A 240 -50.47 20.92 -19.95
C ALA A 240 -51.08 21.85 -21.00
N TYR A 241 -50.60 23.09 -21.02
CA TYR A 241 -50.66 23.90 -22.23
C TYR A 241 -49.71 23.28 -23.25
N GLY A 242 -50.26 22.69 -24.31
CA GLY A 242 -49.44 22.20 -25.43
C GLY A 242 -48.61 23.32 -26.07
N PHE A 243 -47.57 22.93 -26.81
CA PHE A 243 -46.72 23.87 -27.52
C PHE A 243 -47.45 24.51 -28.70
N SER A 244 -47.40 25.83 -28.72
CA SER A 244 -48.19 26.71 -29.57
C SER A 244 -47.32 27.86 -30.10
N PHE A 245 -47.84 28.63 -31.05
CA PHE A 245 -47.30 29.95 -31.36
C PHE A 245 -47.91 30.98 -30.42
N ALA A 246 -47.09 31.82 -29.78
CA ALA A 246 -47.58 32.99 -29.05
C ALA A 246 -47.63 34.21 -29.96
N LEU A 247 -48.70 34.98 -29.82
CA LEU A 247 -48.96 36.22 -30.54
C LEU A 247 -49.30 37.30 -29.53
N ARG A 248 -49.18 38.56 -29.94
CA ARG A 248 -49.80 39.66 -29.19
C ARG A 248 -51.32 39.50 -29.18
N ARG A 249 -51.93 39.78 -28.02
CA ARG A 249 -53.36 39.61 -27.80
C ARG A 249 -54.22 40.42 -28.77
N ASP A 250 -53.73 41.55 -29.27
CA ASP A 250 -54.45 42.41 -30.21
C ASP A 250 -54.37 41.92 -31.68
N GLN A 251 -53.54 40.93 -32.00
CA GLN A 251 -53.41 40.36 -33.35
C GLN A 251 -54.41 39.22 -33.63
N HIS A 252 -55.70 39.48 -33.40
CA HIS A 252 -56.76 38.48 -33.58
C HIS A 252 -56.84 37.90 -35.00
N VAL A 253 -56.54 38.71 -36.03
CA VAL A 253 -56.57 38.25 -37.43
C VAL A 253 -55.46 37.23 -37.70
N LEU A 254 -54.23 37.50 -37.26
CA LEU A 254 -53.11 36.57 -37.41
C LEU A 254 -53.33 35.28 -36.60
N LEU A 255 -53.84 35.40 -35.38
CA LEU A 255 -54.21 34.23 -34.56
C LEU A 255 -55.22 33.33 -35.29
N GLY A 256 -56.25 33.92 -35.91
CA GLY A 256 -57.24 33.19 -36.71
C GLY A 256 -56.62 32.48 -37.92
N ILE A 257 -55.68 33.13 -38.61
CA ILE A 257 -54.96 32.54 -39.75
C ILE A 257 -54.11 31.36 -39.29
N VAL A 258 -53.31 31.52 -38.23
CA VAL A 258 -52.46 30.45 -37.69
C VAL A 258 -53.31 29.25 -37.28
N ASN A 259 -54.41 29.48 -36.55
CA ASN A 259 -55.31 28.41 -36.13
C ASN A 259 -55.97 27.69 -37.31
N ALA A 260 -56.34 28.41 -38.37
CA ALA A 260 -56.89 27.81 -39.58
C ALA A 260 -55.88 26.89 -40.27
N VAL A 261 -54.61 27.32 -40.37
CA VAL A 261 -53.54 26.47 -40.93
C VAL A 261 -53.32 25.24 -40.06
N LEU A 262 -53.17 25.41 -38.74
CA LEU A 262 -52.95 24.29 -37.81
C LEU A 262 -54.10 23.27 -37.85
N ALA A 263 -55.34 23.73 -37.97
CA ALA A 263 -56.51 22.87 -38.14
C ALA A 263 -56.51 22.12 -39.48
N ALA A 264 -55.98 22.72 -40.55
CA ALA A 264 -55.89 22.11 -41.87
C ALA A 264 -54.74 21.09 -42.01
N VAL A 265 -53.79 21.03 -41.07
CA VAL A 265 -52.67 20.07 -41.13
C VAL A 265 -53.19 18.63 -41.03
N PRO A 266 -53.02 17.79 -42.07
CA PRO A 266 -53.46 16.40 -42.06
C PRO A 266 -52.78 15.57 -40.95
N THR A 267 -53.51 14.60 -40.39
CA THR A 267 -53.01 13.74 -39.31
C THR A 267 -51.71 13.01 -39.67
N ASN A 268 -51.57 12.53 -40.90
CA ASN A 268 -50.36 11.87 -41.39
C ASN A 268 -49.14 12.82 -41.42
N GLU A 269 -49.35 14.11 -41.71
CA GLU A 269 -48.26 15.09 -41.67
C GLU A 269 -47.85 15.38 -40.23
N ARG A 270 -48.81 15.50 -39.31
CA ARG A 270 -48.52 15.63 -37.87
C ARG A 270 -47.73 14.44 -37.34
N GLU A 271 -48.14 13.22 -37.69
CA GLU A 271 -47.44 11.98 -37.33
C GLU A 271 -46.03 11.93 -37.95
N SER A 272 -45.86 12.35 -39.21
CA SER A 272 -44.56 12.43 -39.89
C SER A 272 -43.60 13.42 -39.21
N ILE A 273 -44.10 14.60 -38.82
CA ILE A 273 -43.31 15.60 -38.07
C ILE A 273 -42.93 15.05 -36.70
N ALA A 274 -43.88 14.48 -35.96
CA ALA A 274 -43.62 13.89 -34.64
C ALA A 274 -42.53 12.80 -34.75
N LYS A 275 -42.72 11.81 -35.64
CA LYS A 275 -41.78 10.71 -35.91
C LYS A 275 -40.36 11.19 -36.21
N ARG A 276 -40.23 12.23 -37.03
CA ARG A 276 -38.93 12.82 -37.40
C ARG A 276 -38.15 13.31 -36.19
N TRP A 277 -38.84 13.86 -35.20
CA TRP A 277 -38.25 14.46 -34.02
C TRP A 277 -38.27 13.55 -32.78
N SER A 278 -38.69 12.29 -32.87
CA SER A 278 -38.72 11.36 -31.74
C SER A 278 -37.41 10.60 -31.47
N ALA A 279 -36.26 11.10 -31.96
CA ALA A 279 -34.91 10.57 -31.70
C ALA A 279 -34.75 9.04 -31.84
N GLY A 280 -35.37 8.44 -32.86
CA GLY A 280 -35.22 7.00 -33.16
C GLY A 280 -36.13 6.07 -32.35
N SER A 281 -37.08 6.61 -31.60
CA SER A 281 -38.12 5.84 -30.91
C SER A 281 -39.48 6.40 -31.29
N ASP A 282 -40.29 5.59 -31.96
CA ASP A 282 -41.60 5.99 -32.49
C ASP A 282 -42.65 6.17 -31.40
N ILE A 283 -42.31 6.52 -30.14
CA ILE A 283 -43.29 6.82 -29.10
C ILE A 283 -44.05 8.07 -29.56
N LEU A 284 -45.09 7.82 -30.34
CA LEU A 284 -46.12 8.75 -30.68
C LEU A 284 -46.84 8.96 -29.36
N LEU A 285 -46.49 10.03 -28.64
CA LEU A 285 -47.37 10.63 -27.64
C LEU A 285 -48.53 11.24 -28.43
N THR A 286 -49.32 10.36 -29.04
CA THR A 286 -50.52 10.73 -29.75
C THR A 286 -51.54 11.13 -28.70
N ASP A 287 -52.34 12.14 -29.02
CA ASP A 287 -53.49 12.58 -28.22
C ASP A 287 -54.57 11.50 -28.04
N LYS A 288 -54.35 10.31 -28.62
CA LYS A 288 -55.24 9.16 -28.50
C LYS A 288 -55.11 8.56 -27.11
N LYS A 289 -55.87 9.11 -26.17
CA LYS A 289 -56.19 8.46 -24.90
C LYS A 289 -56.65 7.02 -25.18
N LEU A 290 -56.14 6.08 -24.39
CA LEU A 290 -56.53 4.69 -24.46
C LEU A 290 -58.06 4.60 -24.31
N GLN A 291 -58.73 3.90 -25.22
CA GLN A 291 -60.19 3.77 -25.21
C GLN A 291 -60.59 2.72 -24.16
N LEU A 292 -60.64 3.16 -22.91
CA LEU A 292 -60.97 2.33 -21.76
C LEU A 292 -62.48 2.27 -21.52
N THR A 293 -62.96 1.14 -21.05
CA THR A 293 -64.34 1.04 -20.56
C THR A 293 -64.46 1.68 -19.17
N PRO A 294 -65.66 2.11 -18.73
CA PRO A 294 -65.85 2.64 -17.38
C PRO A 294 -65.45 1.66 -16.25
N ARG A 295 -65.45 0.34 -16.53
CA ARG A 295 -64.96 -0.68 -15.60
C ARG A 295 -63.44 -0.66 -15.49
N GLU A 296 -62.76 -0.59 -16.63
CA GLU A 296 -61.29 -0.53 -16.69
C GLU A 296 -60.76 0.77 -16.07
N GLU A 297 -61.39 1.92 -16.33
CA GLU A 297 -61.00 3.19 -15.71
C GLU A 297 -61.14 3.16 -14.19
N ARG A 298 -62.19 2.50 -13.67
CA ARG A 298 -62.36 2.30 -12.23
C ARG A 298 -61.30 1.36 -11.68
N TRP A 299 -61.04 0.26 -12.39
CA TRP A 299 -60.03 -0.71 -12.01
C TRP A 299 -58.64 -0.06 -11.89
N LEU A 300 -58.23 0.75 -12.87
CA LEU A 300 -56.96 1.50 -12.84
C LEU A 300 -56.84 2.44 -11.63
N LYS A 301 -57.94 3.07 -11.23
CA LYS A 301 -57.96 3.96 -10.05
C LYS A 301 -57.85 3.19 -8.73
N GLU A 302 -58.45 2.00 -8.67
CA GLU A 302 -58.42 1.13 -7.49
C GLU A 302 -57.10 0.34 -7.37
N HIS A 303 -56.42 0.07 -8.50
CA HIS A 303 -55.20 -0.74 -8.59
C HIS A 303 -54.06 0.04 -9.26
N PRO A 304 -53.54 1.12 -8.63
CA PRO A 304 -52.49 1.94 -9.22
C PRO A 304 -51.13 1.22 -9.29
N VAL A 305 -50.95 0.13 -8.54
CA VAL A 305 -49.73 -0.68 -8.48
C VAL A 305 -50.06 -2.11 -8.87
N VAL A 306 -49.28 -2.67 -9.78
CA VAL A 306 -49.43 -4.01 -10.34
C VAL A 306 -48.13 -4.78 -10.13
N LYS A 307 -48.21 -5.94 -9.49
CA LYS A 307 -47.05 -6.80 -9.20
C LYS A 307 -46.72 -7.67 -10.40
N VAL A 308 -45.48 -7.58 -10.87
CA VAL A 308 -45.00 -8.30 -12.04
C VAL A 308 -43.93 -9.30 -11.64
N LEU A 309 -44.22 -10.58 -11.84
CA LEU A 309 -43.25 -11.67 -11.71
C LEU A 309 -42.40 -11.76 -12.98
N VAL A 310 -41.08 -11.72 -12.82
CA VAL A 310 -40.12 -11.80 -13.91
C VAL A 310 -39.17 -12.96 -13.69
N ASN A 311 -38.94 -13.76 -14.73
CA ASN A 311 -37.97 -14.84 -14.67
C ASN A 311 -36.56 -14.26 -14.89
N GLU A 312 -35.71 -14.30 -13.86
CA GLU A 312 -34.37 -13.69 -13.96
C GLU A 312 -33.40 -14.41 -14.90
N THR A 313 -33.71 -15.65 -15.32
CA THR A 313 -32.87 -16.43 -16.24
C THR A 313 -33.30 -16.31 -17.71
N PHE A 314 -34.24 -15.39 -18.02
CA PHE A 314 -34.86 -15.29 -19.34
C PHE A 314 -34.33 -14.12 -20.19
N ALA A 315 -33.03 -13.84 -20.04
CA ALA A 315 -32.36 -12.82 -20.84
C ALA A 315 -32.41 -13.16 -22.36
N PRO A 316 -32.59 -12.16 -23.24
CA PRO A 316 -32.65 -10.72 -22.98
C PRO A 316 -34.08 -10.20 -22.72
N LEU A 317 -35.07 -11.06 -22.49
CA LEU A 317 -36.45 -10.62 -22.24
C LEU A 317 -36.61 -10.04 -20.84
N THR A 318 -36.24 -10.83 -19.84
CA THR A 318 -36.26 -10.45 -18.42
C THR A 318 -34.98 -10.93 -17.76
N PHE A 319 -34.22 -10.01 -17.17
CA PHE A 319 -33.05 -10.33 -16.35
C PHE A 319 -32.71 -9.16 -15.44
N PHE A 320 -31.72 -9.34 -14.57
CA PHE A 320 -31.17 -8.28 -13.75
C PHE A 320 -29.71 -8.06 -14.11
N ASP A 321 -29.29 -6.80 -14.23
CA ASP A 321 -27.89 -6.45 -14.47
C ASP A 321 -27.03 -6.63 -13.21
N ALA A 322 -25.73 -6.32 -13.32
CA ALA A 322 -24.77 -6.48 -12.23
C ALA A 322 -25.08 -5.59 -11.01
N ASP A 323 -25.81 -4.50 -11.20
CA ASP A 323 -26.25 -3.57 -10.17
C ASP A 323 -27.60 -3.96 -9.56
N GLY A 324 -28.24 -5.01 -10.11
CA GLY A 324 -29.51 -5.53 -9.64
C GLY A 324 -30.74 -4.82 -10.21
N ASN A 325 -30.58 -3.98 -11.24
CA ASN A 325 -31.69 -3.32 -11.91
C ASN A 325 -32.38 -4.27 -12.89
N PHE A 326 -33.71 -4.16 -12.99
CA PHE A 326 -34.49 -4.97 -13.93
C PHE A 326 -34.27 -4.48 -15.37
N ARG A 327 -33.85 -5.40 -16.24
CA ARG A 327 -33.46 -5.13 -17.63
C ARG A 327 -34.09 -6.15 -18.59
N GLY A 328 -34.19 -5.73 -19.84
CA GLY A 328 -34.60 -6.57 -20.96
C GLY A 328 -35.75 -5.98 -21.76
N ILE A 329 -36.13 -6.71 -22.82
CA ILE A 329 -37.22 -6.31 -23.73
C ILE A 329 -38.52 -6.06 -22.97
N THR A 330 -38.82 -6.90 -21.97
CA THR A 330 -40.02 -6.75 -21.14
C THR A 330 -39.96 -5.52 -20.24
N ALA A 331 -38.77 -5.13 -19.76
CA ALA A 331 -38.62 -3.91 -18.96
C ALA A 331 -38.98 -2.67 -19.79
N ASP A 332 -38.44 -2.58 -21.01
CA ASP A 332 -38.76 -1.50 -21.96
C ASP A 332 -40.25 -1.51 -22.35
N LEU A 333 -40.86 -2.69 -22.50
CA LEU A 333 -42.28 -2.82 -22.81
C LEU A 333 -43.18 -2.36 -21.66
N LEU A 334 -42.90 -2.78 -20.44
CA LEU A 334 -43.67 -2.38 -19.26
C LEU A 334 -43.59 -0.87 -19.05
N GLU A 335 -42.45 -0.26 -19.39
CA GLU A 335 -42.31 1.19 -19.38
C GLU A 335 -43.26 1.86 -20.39
N LEU A 336 -43.40 1.33 -21.61
CA LEU A 336 -44.41 1.82 -22.56
C LEU A 336 -45.83 1.64 -22.03
N ILE A 337 -46.15 0.49 -21.46
CA ILE A 337 -47.48 0.22 -20.90
C ILE A 337 -47.77 1.18 -19.75
N ARG A 338 -46.80 1.45 -18.88
CA ARG A 338 -46.88 2.47 -17.83
C ARG A 338 -47.17 3.84 -18.44
N LEU A 339 -46.48 4.21 -19.51
CA LEU A 339 -46.71 5.49 -20.19
C LEU A 339 -48.12 5.61 -20.80
N ARG A 340 -48.72 4.51 -21.25
CA ARG A 340 -50.06 4.50 -21.87
C ARG A 340 -51.21 4.37 -20.87
N THR A 341 -50.98 3.72 -19.73
CA THR A 341 -52.02 3.34 -18.76
C THR A 341 -51.94 4.10 -17.43
N GLY A 342 -50.77 4.62 -17.07
CA GLY A 342 -50.50 5.21 -15.76
C GLY A 342 -50.24 4.20 -14.63
N LEU A 343 -50.23 2.89 -14.92
CA LEU A 343 -49.95 1.84 -13.94
C LEU A 343 -48.51 1.88 -13.45
N ARG A 344 -48.28 1.62 -12.15
CA ARG A 344 -46.94 1.39 -11.61
C ARG A 344 -46.67 -0.10 -11.49
N PHE A 345 -45.51 -0.54 -11.94
CA PHE A 345 -45.13 -1.95 -11.88
C PHE A 345 -44.15 -2.23 -10.74
N GLU A 346 -44.51 -3.13 -9.83
CA GLU A 346 -43.62 -3.63 -8.79
C GLU A 346 -43.01 -4.96 -9.24
N ILE A 347 -41.69 -4.99 -9.43
CA ILE A 347 -41.01 -6.15 -10.01
C ILE A 347 -40.62 -7.17 -8.93
N GLN A 348 -41.08 -8.41 -9.09
CA GLN A 348 -40.79 -9.54 -8.21
C GLN A 348 -40.03 -10.63 -8.97
N ARG A 349 -39.02 -11.22 -8.32
CA ARG A 349 -38.16 -12.22 -8.96
C ARG A 349 -38.77 -13.61 -8.85
N GLY A 350 -38.93 -14.27 -9.99
CA GLY A 350 -39.25 -15.68 -10.10
C GLY A 350 -38.11 -16.45 -10.78
N ARG A 351 -37.95 -17.73 -10.44
CA ARG A 351 -37.05 -18.66 -11.15
C ARG A 351 -37.81 -19.87 -11.68
N ASP A 352 -38.69 -20.40 -10.84
CA ASP A 352 -39.50 -21.57 -11.18
C ASP A 352 -40.81 -21.14 -11.83
N VAL A 353 -41.02 -21.61 -13.07
CA VAL A 353 -42.20 -21.25 -13.86
C VAL A 353 -43.49 -21.75 -13.21
N HIS A 354 -43.48 -22.93 -12.57
CA HIS A 354 -44.67 -23.50 -11.96
C HIS A 354 -45.11 -22.66 -10.75
N ALA A 355 -44.17 -22.30 -9.87
CA ALA A 355 -44.43 -21.41 -8.74
C ALA A 355 -44.93 -20.03 -9.18
N MET A 356 -44.40 -19.49 -10.29
CA MET A 356 -44.88 -18.21 -10.83
C MET A 356 -46.34 -18.30 -11.32
N ILE A 357 -46.72 -19.39 -11.97
CA ILE A 357 -48.11 -19.64 -12.40
C ILE A 357 -49.04 -19.74 -11.19
N GLU A 358 -48.61 -20.43 -10.13
CA GLU A 358 -49.36 -20.56 -8.89
C GLU A 358 -49.56 -19.20 -8.20
N GLN A 359 -48.51 -18.39 -8.09
CA GLN A 359 -48.59 -17.04 -7.48
C GLN A 359 -49.55 -16.12 -8.22
N VAL A 360 -49.57 -16.14 -9.55
CA VAL A 360 -50.54 -15.34 -10.32
C VAL A 360 -51.96 -15.91 -10.21
N SER A 361 -52.11 -17.24 -10.23
CA SER A 361 -53.43 -17.88 -10.07
C SER A 361 -54.04 -17.61 -8.69
N ASN A 362 -53.20 -17.52 -7.65
CA ASN A 362 -53.58 -17.23 -6.27
C ASN A 362 -53.70 -15.73 -5.96
N HIS A 363 -53.44 -14.84 -6.93
CA HIS A 363 -53.46 -13.37 -6.78
C HIS A 363 -52.38 -12.82 -5.83
N ASP A 364 -51.30 -13.56 -5.58
CA ASP A 364 -50.12 -13.05 -4.87
C ASP A 364 -49.31 -12.06 -5.73
N ALA A 365 -49.38 -12.26 -7.05
CA ALA A 365 -48.90 -11.37 -8.10
C ALA A 365 -49.95 -11.23 -9.22
N ASP A 366 -49.84 -10.17 -10.02
CA ASP A 366 -50.88 -9.84 -11.01
C ASP A 366 -50.50 -10.27 -12.43
N ILE A 367 -49.20 -10.17 -12.78
CA ILE A 367 -48.69 -10.41 -14.13
C ILE A 367 -47.42 -11.27 -14.09
N ILE A 368 -47.25 -12.19 -15.04
CA ILE A 368 -45.94 -12.73 -15.43
C ILE A 368 -45.44 -11.96 -16.66
N GLY A 369 -44.29 -11.31 -16.54
CA GLY A 369 -43.81 -10.34 -17.54
C GLY A 369 -43.36 -10.94 -18.88
N ALA A 370 -42.98 -12.21 -18.92
CA ALA A 370 -42.58 -12.88 -20.16
C ALA A 370 -42.83 -14.38 -20.06
N MET A 371 -43.72 -14.90 -20.88
CA MET A 371 -43.96 -16.34 -20.98
C MET A 371 -44.39 -16.74 -22.37
N THR A 372 -43.96 -17.92 -22.80
CA THR A 372 -44.45 -18.53 -24.05
C THR A 372 -45.77 -19.24 -23.78
N PRO A 373 -46.85 -18.91 -24.51
CA PRO A 373 -48.14 -19.59 -24.43
C PRO A 373 -48.02 -21.08 -24.78
N SER A 374 -48.81 -21.91 -24.11
CA SER A 374 -48.97 -23.32 -24.45
C SER A 374 -50.37 -23.78 -24.04
N VAL A 375 -50.88 -24.83 -24.69
CA VAL A 375 -52.21 -25.40 -24.41
C VAL A 375 -52.39 -25.74 -22.92
N GLU A 376 -51.33 -26.21 -22.26
CA GLU A 376 -51.34 -26.52 -20.84
C GLU A 376 -51.46 -25.27 -19.97
N ARG A 377 -50.75 -24.19 -20.32
CA ARG A 377 -50.72 -22.94 -19.53
C ARG A 377 -51.99 -22.11 -19.74
N GLU A 378 -52.54 -22.11 -20.96
CA GLU A 378 -53.81 -21.43 -21.29
C GLU A 378 -55.01 -21.98 -20.51
N ALA A 379 -54.89 -23.20 -19.94
CA ALA A 379 -55.91 -23.72 -19.05
C ALA A 379 -56.02 -22.92 -17.74
N GLN A 380 -54.92 -22.33 -17.26
CA GLN A 380 -54.79 -21.67 -15.95
C GLN A 380 -54.59 -20.14 -16.05
N LEU A 381 -53.97 -19.68 -17.13
CA LEU A 381 -53.61 -18.28 -17.36
C LEU A 381 -54.32 -17.71 -18.58
N ASP A 382 -54.49 -16.39 -18.58
CA ASP A 382 -54.86 -15.62 -19.77
C ASP A 382 -53.63 -14.90 -20.30
N PHE A 383 -53.39 -15.00 -21.61
CA PHE A 383 -52.20 -14.44 -22.26
C PHE A 383 -52.58 -13.22 -23.07
N SER A 384 -51.80 -12.14 -22.91
CA SER A 384 -51.92 -10.98 -23.78
C SER A 384 -51.57 -11.33 -25.22
N ARG A 385 -51.86 -10.41 -26.14
CA ARG A 385 -51.25 -10.45 -27.48
C ARG A 385 -49.72 -10.59 -27.36
N PRO A 386 -49.08 -11.36 -28.24
CA PRO A 386 -47.63 -11.50 -28.20
C PRO A 386 -46.96 -10.17 -28.54
N TYR A 387 -46.04 -9.75 -27.70
CA TYR A 387 -45.26 -8.52 -27.91
C TYR A 387 -43.92 -8.81 -28.59
N LEU A 388 -43.52 -10.08 -28.67
CA LEU A 388 -42.32 -10.53 -29.37
C LEU A 388 -42.58 -11.86 -30.04
N GLU A 389 -42.27 -11.93 -31.33
CA GLU A 389 -42.31 -13.16 -32.13
C GLU A 389 -40.95 -13.39 -32.78
N ASN A 390 -40.47 -14.63 -32.75
CA ASN A 390 -39.27 -15.05 -33.47
C ASN A 390 -39.31 -16.54 -33.81
N SER A 391 -38.24 -17.06 -34.42
CA SER A 391 -38.15 -18.48 -34.77
C SER A 391 -37.48 -19.28 -33.65
N TYR A 392 -37.91 -20.52 -33.45
CA TYR A 392 -37.09 -21.50 -32.73
C TYR A 392 -35.88 -21.91 -33.57
N VAL A 393 -34.76 -22.18 -32.91
CA VAL A 393 -33.50 -22.56 -33.54
C VAL A 393 -32.87 -23.75 -32.83
N LEU A 394 -32.13 -24.53 -33.61
CA LEU A 394 -31.25 -25.59 -33.12
C LEU A 394 -29.87 -25.00 -32.84
N LEU A 395 -29.47 -25.04 -31.57
CA LEU A 395 -28.11 -24.76 -31.14
C LEU A 395 -27.29 -26.04 -31.13
N THR A 396 -26.05 -25.95 -31.61
CA THR A 396 -25.05 -27.01 -31.52
C THR A 396 -23.69 -26.48 -31.07
N ARG A 397 -22.76 -27.37 -30.74
CA ARG A 397 -21.36 -26.98 -30.51
C ARG A 397 -20.69 -26.59 -31.82
N LYS A 398 -19.76 -25.64 -31.74
CA LYS A 398 -18.93 -25.18 -32.86
C LYS A 398 -17.77 -26.15 -33.10
N GLU A 399 -18.09 -27.36 -33.54
CA GLU A 399 -17.12 -28.43 -33.79
C GLU A 399 -17.40 -29.16 -35.13
N PRO A 400 -16.36 -29.73 -35.78
CA PRO A 400 -16.55 -30.53 -36.98
C PRO A 400 -17.46 -31.74 -36.71
N GLY A 401 -18.49 -31.94 -37.52
CA GLY A 401 -19.45 -33.05 -37.37
C GLY A 401 -20.63 -32.75 -36.42
N ALA A 402 -20.75 -31.53 -35.93
CA ALA A 402 -21.95 -31.08 -35.22
C ALA A 402 -23.19 -31.21 -36.13
N PRO A 403 -24.37 -31.61 -35.59
CA PRO A 403 -25.61 -31.72 -36.35
C PRO A 403 -25.97 -30.39 -37.05
N SER A 404 -26.20 -30.42 -38.36
CA SER A 404 -26.64 -29.22 -39.09
C SER A 404 -28.16 -29.04 -39.12
N ASN A 405 -28.92 -30.08 -38.82
CA ASN A 405 -30.39 -30.09 -38.81
C ASN A 405 -30.96 -31.10 -37.81
N LEU A 406 -32.29 -31.15 -37.67
CA LEU A 406 -32.97 -32.05 -36.75
C LEU A 406 -32.93 -33.51 -37.21
N GLU A 407 -32.85 -33.78 -38.51
CA GLU A 407 -32.75 -35.14 -39.03
C GLU A 407 -31.45 -35.82 -38.56
N GLN A 408 -30.35 -35.07 -38.50
CA GLN A 408 -29.06 -35.52 -37.97
C GLN A 408 -29.00 -35.64 -36.44
N MET A 409 -30.10 -35.30 -35.74
CA MET A 409 -30.26 -35.51 -34.30
C MET A 409 -30.84 -36.89 -33.95
N ALA A 410 -31.18 -37.73 -34.94
CA ALA A 410 -31.69 -39.08 -34.68
C ALA A 410 -30.72 -39.88 -33.79
N GLY A 411 -31.23 -40.42 -32.67
CA GLY A 411 -30.45 -41.16 -31.67
C GLY A 411 -29.63 -40.29 -30.70
N LYS A 412 -29.55 -38.98 -30.93
CA LYS A 412 -28.81 -38.02 -30.11
C LYS A 412 -29.71 -37.35 -29.06
N ARG A 413 -29.09 -36.70 -28.08
CA ARG A 413 -29.77 -35.96 -27.00
C ARG A 413 -29.98 -34.52 -27.41
N LEU A 414 -31.23 -34.07 -27.32
CA LEU A 414 -31.65 -32.69 -27.60
C LEU A 414 -32.21 -32.08 -26.32
N ALA A 415 -31.56 -31.06 -25.77
CA ALA A 415 -32.08 -30.32 -24.64
C ALA A 415 -33.25 -29.43 -25.06
N ILE A 416 -34.32 -29.45 -24.28
CA ILE A 416 -35.51 -28.61 -24.47
C ILE A 416 -36.04 -28.16 -23.11
N THR A 417 -36.51 -26.93 -23.00
CA THR A 417 -37.07 -26.40 -21.75
C THR A 417 -38.49 -26.94 -21.52
N GLN A 418 -38.84 -27.17 -20.25
CA GLN A 418 -40.18 -27.64 -19.87
C GLN A 418 -41.28 -26.65 -20.30
N GLY A 419 -42.40 -27.21 -20.76
CA GLY A 419 -43.53 -26.43 -21.29
C GLY A 419 -43.25 -25.75 -22.64
N ASN A 420 -42.17 -26.07 -23.33
CA ASN A 420 -41.92 -25.58 -24.68
C ASN A 420 -42.95 -26.19 -25.67
N PRO A 421 -43.67 -25.38 -26.46
CA PRO A 421 -44.67 -25.87 -27.42
C PRO A 421 -44.14 -26.88 -28.46
N LEU A 422 -42.86 -26.83 -28.78
CA LEU A 422 -42.24 -27.77 -29.71
C LEU A 422 -42.10 -29.19 -29.15
N HIS A 423 -42.28 -29.40 -27.85
CA HIS A 423 -42.13 -30.74 -27.26
C HIS A 423 -43.03 -31.79 -27.93
N ALA A 424 -44.32 -31.48 -28.14
CA ALA A 424 -45.26 -32.38 -28.80
C ALA A 424 -44.90 -32.62 -30.27
N VAL A 425 -44.49 -31.55 -30.97
CA VAL A 425 -44.09 -31.61 -32.40
C VAL A 425 -42.85 -32.47 -32.58
N LEU A 426 -41.81 -32.26 -31.77
CA LEU A 426 -40.57 -33.03 -31.83
C LEU A 426 -40.78 -34.51 -31.50
N ARG A 427 -41.63 -34.82 -30.53
CA ARG A 427 -41.99 -36.22 -30.20
C ARG A 427 -42.73 -36.92 -31.35
N ARG A 428 -43.60 -36.19 -32.05
CA ARG A 428 -44.40 -36.72 -33.17
C ARG A 428 -43.56 -36.89 -34.43
N ASP A 429 -42.82 -35.86 -34.82
CA ASP A 429 -42.18 -35.77 -36.14
C ASP A 429 -40.73 -36.30 -36.12
N PHE A 430 -40.07 -36.30 -34.96
CA PHE A 430 -38.69 -36.78 -34.78
C PHE A 430 -38.55 -37.74 -33.57
N PRO A 431 -39.26 -38.89 -33.56
CA PRO A 431 -39.36 -39.77 -32.40
C PRO A 431 -38.03 -40.43 -31.97
N LEU A 432 -37.04 -40.47 -32.87
CA LEU A 432 -35.72 -41.02 -32.59
C LEU A 432 -34.81 -40.06 -31.79
N ILE A 433 -35.17 -38.79 -31.66
CA ILE A 433 -34.42 -37.83 -30.85
C ILE A 433 -34.71 -38.07 -29.36
N ARG A 434 -33.67 -38.16 -28.54
CA ARG A 434 -33.80 -38.28 -27.08
C ARG A 434 -33.93 -36.89 -26.46
N LEU A 435 -35.16 -36.46 -26.18
CA LEU A 435 -35.39 -35.18 -25.52
C LEU A 435 -34.91 -35.21 -24.07
N VAL A 436 -34.12 -34.21 -23.67
CA VAL A 436 -33.66 -33.98 -22.30
C VAL A 436 -34.32 -32.70 -21.81
N GLU A 437 -35.26 -32.83 -20.89
CA GLU A 437 -35.96 -31.68 -20.32
C GLU A 437 -35.08 -30.92 -19.34
N THR A 438 -35.21 -29.58 -19.36
CA THR A 438 -34.45 -28.66 -18.50
C THR A 438 -35.39 -27.61 -17.89
N SER A 439 -35.01 -27.08 -16.74
CA SER A 439 -35.75 -26.03 -16.02
C SER A 439 -35.82 -24.72 -16.79
N ASP A 440 -34.75 -24.38 -17.52
CA ASP A 440 -34.60 -23.10 -18.20
C ASP A 440 -33.68 -23.20 -19.43
N THR A 441 -33.75 -22.18 -20.29
CA THR A 441 -33.00 -22.10 -21.56
C THR A 441 -31.49 -21.94 -21.34
N PHE A 442 -31.07 -21.35 -20.22
CA PHE A 442 -29.65 -21.19 -19.89
C PHE A 442 -29.04 -22.56 -19.57
N LYS A 443 -29.70 -23.38 -18.75
CA LYS A 443 -29.28 -24.74 -18.40
C LYS A 443 -29.21 -25.65 -19.63
N ALA A 444 -30.17 -25.55 -20.54
CA ALA A 444 -30.12 -26.27 -21.83
C ALA A 444 -28.85 -25.92 -22.64
N SER A 445 -28.50 -24.63 -22.69
CA SER A 445 -27.32 -24.12 -23.39
C SER A 445 -26.01 -24.52 -22.68
N GLU A 446 -26.01 -24.54 -21.35
CA GLU A 446 -24.90 -25.00 -20.52
C GLU A 446 -24.60 -26.49 -20.74
N LEU A 447 -25.62 -27.36 -20.71
CA LEU A 447 -25.46 -28.79 -20.97
C LEU A 447 -24.86 -29.05 -22.35
N LEU A 448 -25.28 -28.27 -23.35
CA LEU A 448 -24.74 -28.36 -24.71
C LEU A 448 -23.26 -27.97 -24.76
N ALA A 449 -22.90 -26.86 -24.12
CA ALA A 449 -21.52 -26.37 -24.05
C ALA A 449 -20.59 -27.33 -23.29
N GLN A 450 -21.12 -28.09 -22.32
CA GLN A 450 -20.40 -29.10 -21.55
C GLN A 450 -20.29 -30.47 -22.25
N GLY A 451 -20.90 -30.65 -23.42
CA GLY A 451 -20.88 -31.96 -24.10
C GLY A 451 -21.91 -32.97 -23.59
N GLN A 452 -22.81 -32.57 -22.69
CA GLN A 452 -23.81 -33.47 -22.10
C GLN A 452 -25.03 -33.70 -23.00
N VAL A 453 -25.23 -32.87 -24.01
CA VAL A 453 -26.23 -33.06 -25.08
C VAL A 453 -25.60 -32.66 -26.41
N GLU A 454 -26.16 -33.11 -27.52
CA GLU A 454 -25.63 -32.84 -28.86
C GLU A 454 -26.35 -31.68 -29.57
N GLY A 455 -27.50 -31.26 -29.06
CA GLY A 455 -28.19 -30.05 -29.50
C GLY A 455 -29.06 -29.46 -28.38
N ALA A 456 -29.47 -28.21 -28.55
CA ALA A 456 -30.45 -27.56 -27.69
C ALA A 456 -31.45 -26.74 -28.52
N VAL A 457 -32.72 -26.70 -28.09
CA VAL A 457 -33.76 -25.86 -28.68
C VAL A 457 -33.83 -24.54 -27.93
N ASN A 458 -33.74 -23.42 -28.65
CA ASN A 458 -33.93 -22.08 -28.09
C ASN A 458 -34.73 -21.20 -29.05
N SER A 459 -35.24 -20.08 -28.56
CA SER A 459 -35.74 -19.00 -29.41
C SER A 459 -34.55 -18.22 -30.00
N LEU A 460 -34.68 -17.68 -31.21
CA LEU A 460 -33.59 -16.99 -31.90
C LEU A 460 -33.06 -15.79 -31.09
N VAL A 461 -33.95 -15.06 -30.41
CA VAL A 461 -33.57 -13.90 -29.59
C VAL A 461 -32.71 -14.29 -28.39
N ILE A 462 -33.07 -15.38 -27.70
CA ILE A 462 -32.32 -15.89 -26.54
C ILE A 462 -31.00 -16.50 -27.01
N ALA A 463 -31.03 -17.26 -28.12
CA ALA A 463 -29.84 -17.84 -28.73
C ALA A 463 -28.80 -16.77 -29.09
N ASN A 464 -29.21 -15.70 -29.78
CA ASN A 464 -28.30 -14.60 -30.16
C ASN A 464 -27.70 -13.92 -28.93
N TYR A 465 -28.49 -13.69 -27.88
CA TYR A 465 -27.99 -13.11 -26.64
C TYR A 465 -26.98 -14.02 -25.93
N PHE A 466 -27.24 -15.33 -25.85
CA PHE A 466 -26.26 -16.26 -25.26
C PHE A 466 -25.00 -16.35 -26.11
N LEU A 467 -25.12 -16.35 -27.44
CA LEU A 467 -23.96 -16.37 -28.34
C LEU A 467 -23.14 -15.07 -28.35
N SER A 468 -23.69 -13.94 -27.87
CA SER A 468 -22.90 -12.72 -27.64
C SER A 468 -22.16 -12.73 -26.30
N SER A 469 -22.49 -13.66 -25.40
CA SER A 469 -21.81 -13.83 -24.12
C SER A 469 -20.48 -14.57 -24.28
N PRO A 470 -19.39 -14.12 -23.62
CA PRO A 470 -18.10 -14.81 -23.64
C PRO A 470 -18.16 -16.29 -23.22
N MET A 471 -19.17 -16.67 -22.44
CA MET A 471 -19.36 -18.07 -22.00
C MET A 471 -19.66 -19.03 -23.16
N PHE A 472 -20.37 -18.57 -24.19
CA PHE A 472 -20.88 -19.42 -25.27
C PHE A 472 -20.39 -19.01 -26.67
N GLN A 473 -19.94 -17.76 -26.86
CA GLN A 473 -19.56 -17.18 -28.15
C GLN A 473 -18.63 -18.05 -29.01
N ASP A 474 -17.62 -18.66 -28.39
CA ASP A 474 -16.64 -19.49 -29.09
C ASP A 474 -16.97 -20.99 -29.08
N LYS A 475 -18.01 -21.40 -28.34
CA LYS A 475 -18.34 -22.81 -28.10
C LYS A 475 -19.57 -23.29 -28.83
N LEU A 476 -20.56 -22.41 -29.02
CA LEU A 476 -21.87 -22.75 -29.56
C LEU A 476 -22.12 -22.01 -30.88
N GLN A 477 -23.05 -22.52 -31.68
CA GLN A 477 -23.52 -21.90 -32.91
C GLN A 477 -24.99 -22.23 -33.17
N ILE A 478 -25.67 -21.38 -33.94
CA ILE A 478 -27.00 -21.69 -34.49
C ILE A 478 -26.80 -22.52 -35.77
N SER A 479 -27.32 -23.75 -35.79
CA SER A 479 -27.25 -24.64 -36.96
C SER A 479 -28.37 -24.37 -37.97
N THR A 480 -29.62 -24.29 -37.50
CA THR A 480 -30.81 -24.11 -38.35
C THR A 480 -31.99 -23.57 -37.55
N SER A 481 -33.03 -23.12 -38.24
CA SER A 481 -34.36 -22.86 -37.65
C SER A 481 -35.17 -24.17 -37.53
N ILE A 482 -36.08 -24.22 -36.56
CA ILE A 482 -36.90 -25.39 -36.25
C ILE A 482 -38.37 -25.11 -36.56
N GLY A 483 -38.91 -25.85 -37.54
CA GLY A 483 -40.34 -25.84 -37.86
C GLY A 483 -40.88 -24.49 -38.32
N THR A 484 -42.21 -24.37 -38.32
CA THR A 484 -42.93 -23.15 -38.70
C THR A 484 -43.64 -22.47 -37.54
N LEU A 485 -43.66 -23.10 -36.36
CA LEU A 485 -44.29 -22.54 -35.16
C LEU A 485 -43.42 -21.38 -34.63
N PRO A 486 -43.93 -20.15 -34.54
CA PRO A 486 -43.17 -19.05 -33.98
C PRO A 486 -43.01 -19.22 -32.47
N ALA A 487 -41.84 -18.83 -31.95
CA ALA A 487 -41.64 -18.59 -30.54
C ALA A 487 -42.24 -17.23 -30.20
N THR A 488 -43.38 -17.24 -29.55
CA THR A 488 -44.09 -16.04 -29.10
C THR A 488 -43.87 -15.82 -27.60
N PHE A 489 -43.83 -14.55 -27.20
CA PHE A 489 -43.75 -14.14 -25.81
C PHE A 489 -44.85 -13.14 -25.51
N SER A 490 -45.62 -13.44 -24.46
CA SER A 490 -46.76 -12.65 -24.01
C SER A 490 -46.62 -12.34 -22.52
N LEU A 491 -47.34 -11.30 -22.08
CA LEU A 491 -47.66 -11.12 -20.68
C LEU A 491 -48.72 -12.17 -20.31
N ALA A 492 -48.67 -12.69 -19.08
CA ALA A 492 -49.69 -13.60 -18.60
C ALA A 492 -50.33 -13.07 -17.32
N THR A 493 -51.64 -13.23 -17.21
CA THR A 493 -52.44 -12.84 -16.05
C THR A 493 -53.28 -14.02 -15.57
N SER A 494 -53.87 -13.90 -14.38
CA SER A 494 -54.89 -14.85 -13.94
C SER A 494 -56.09 -14.83 -14.90
N ARG A 495 -56.70 -15.99 -15.19
CA ARG A 495 -57.94 -16.05 -15.99
C ARG A 495 -59.10 -15.26 -15.41
N HIS A 496 -59.01 -14.92 -14.13
CA HIS A 496 -60.02 -14.11 -13.44
C HIS A 496 -59.75 -12.60 -13.50
N ALA A 497 -58.56 -12.17 -13.95
CA ALA A 497 -58.15 -10.77 -14.03
C ALA A 497 -58.58 -10.12 -15.37
N THR A 498 -59.87 -10.16 -15.68
CA THR A 498 -60.41 -9.76 -17.00
C THR A 498 -60.14 -8.30 -17.36
N GLU A 499 -60.26 -7.39 -16.38
CA GLU A 499 -60.01 -5.97 -16.57
C GLU A 499 -58.54 -5.70 -16.88
N LEU A 500 -57.63 -6.29 -16.09
CA LEU A 500 -56.19 -6.13 -16.29
C LEU A 500 -55.76 -6.69 -17.65
N SER A 501 -56.19 -7.91 -18.00
CA SER A 501 -55.90 -8.51 -19.31
C SER A 501 -56.35 -7.60 -20.46
N SER A 502 -57.59 -7.07 -20.39
CA SER A 502 -58.11 -6.16 -21.41
C SER A 502 -57.35 -4.84 -21.49
N ILE A 503 -56.94 -4.27 -20.35
CA ILE A 503 -56.12 -3.05 -20.30
C ILE A 503 -54.76 -3.29 -20.95
N LEU A 504 -54.09 -4.41 -20.62
CA LEU A 504 -52.79 -4.77 -21.20
C LEU A 504 -52.90 -4.96 -22.72
N ASP A 505 -53.94 -5.63 -23.20
CA ASP A 505 -54.17 -5.81 -24.63
C ASP A 505 -54.43 -4.50 -25.37
N LYS A 506 -55.22 -3.59 -24.79
CA LYS A 506 -55.44 -2.24 -25.34
C LYS A 506 -54.16 -1.40 -25.32
N ALA A 507 -53.34 -1.53 -24.28
CA ALA A 507 -52.03 -0.90 -24.20
C ALA A 507 -51.11 -1.42 -25.31
N LEU A 508 -51.01 -2.74 -25.46
CA LEU A 508 -50.24 -3.37 -26.53
C LEU A 508 -50.75 -2.99 -27.93
N LEU A 509 -52.06 -2.86 -28.13
CA LEU A 509 -52.67 -2.39 -29.38
C LEU A 509 -52.31 -0.94 -29.72
N SER A 510 -52.11 -0.11 -28.69
CA SER A 510 -51.72 1.29 -28.86
C SER A 510 -50.23 1.47 -29.21
N ILE A 511 -49.41 0.44 -28.99
CA ILE A 511 -47.98 0.43 -29.32
C ILE A 511 -47.84 -0.03 -30.77
N ALA A 512 -47.25 0.83 -31.62
CA ALA A 512 -47.09 0.52 -33.03
C ALA A 512 -46.02 -0.58 -33.26
N PRO A 513 -46.14 -1.41 -34.32
CA PRO A 513 -45.17 -2.49 -34.57
C PRO A 513 -43.72 -2.03 -34.77
N ASP A 514 -43.51 -0.82 -35.29
CA ASP A 514 -42.20 -0.18 -35.41
C ASP A 514 -41.61 0.21 -34.05
N GLU A 515 -42.42 0.69 -33.09
CA GLU A 515 -42.01 0.90 -31.68
C GLU A 515 -41.47 -0.40 -31.07
N LEU A 516 -42.19 -1.52 -31.19
CA LEU A 516 -41.74 -2.84 -30.73
C LEU A 516 -40.47 -3.30 -31.47
N GLY A 517 -40.37 -3.00 -32.77
CA GLY A 517 -39.21 -3.29 -33.59
C GLY A 517 -37.93 -2.58 -33.11
N VAL A 518 -38.06 -1.31 -32.69
CA VAL A 518 -36.96 -0.52 -32.11
C VAL A 518 -36.47 -1.13 -30.81
N ILE A 519 -37.37 -1.46 -29.86
CA ILE A 519 -37.02 -2.13 -28.60
C ILE A 519 -36.26 -3.42 -28.91
N ASN A 520 -36.81 -4.27 -29.77
CA ASN A 520 -36.18 -5.54 -30.13
C ASN A 520 -34.81 -5.36 -30.83
N SER A 521 -34.64 -4.30 -31.63
CA SER A 521 -33.34 -4.00 -32.27
C SER A 521 -32.25 -3.60 -31.27
N ARG A 522 -32.60 -2.85 -30.22
CA ARG A 522 -31.66 -2.42 -29.16
C ARG A 522 -31.03 -3.60 -28.44
N TRP A 523 -31.82 -4.65 -28.19
CA TRP A 523 -31.39 -5.85 -27.47
C TRP A 523 -30.65 -6.87 -28.34
N ARG A 524 -30.75 -6.79 -29.68
CA ARG A 524 -30.10 -7.74 -30.62
C ARG A 524 -28.57 -7.74 -30.60
N GLY A 525 -27.94 -6.66 -30.12
CA GLY A 525 -26.49 -6.53 -29.99
C GLY A 525 -26.04 -6.15 -28.58
N TYR A 526 -26.92 -6.27 -27.58
CA TYR A 526 -26.59 -5.95 -26.19
C TYR A 526 -25.55 -6.96 -25.70
N THR A 527 -24.32 -6.50 -25.54
CA THR A 527 -23.34 -7.11 -24.65
C THR A 527 -23.40 -6.34 -23.36
N ALA A 528 -23.62 -7.01 -22.22
CA ALA A 528 -23.48 -6.36 -20.93
C ALA A 528 -22.09 -5.72 -20.90
N ALA A 529 -22.05 -4.38 -20.92
CA ALA A 529 -20.80 -3.64 -21.01
C ALA A 529 -19.88 -4.14 -19.90
N SER A 530 -18.63 -4.36 -20.28
CA SER A 530 -17.61 -5.11 -19.58
C SER A 530 -17.10 -4.42 -18.32
N ASP A 531 -17.93 -4.22 -17.29
CA ASP A 531 -17.43 -4.01 -15.91
C ASP A 531 -16.80 -5.30 -15.34
N SER A 532 -16.87 -6.38 -16.11
CA SER A 532 -16.25 -7.69 -15.85
C SER A 532 -14.73 -7.72 -16.00
N TYR A 533 -14.04 -6.68 -16.49
CA TYR A 533 -12.57 -6.70 -16.59
C TYR A 533 -11.91 -6.79 -15.21
N TRP A 534 -12.35 -5.98 -14.25
CA TRP A 534 -11.80 -6.02 -12.88
C TRP A 534 -12.13 -7.35 -12.19
N ARG A 535 -13.38 -7.81 -12.34
CA ARG A 535 -13.88 -9.04 -11.70
C ARG A 535 -13.22 -10.31 -12.27
N ASN A 536 -12.89 -10.35 -13.56
CA ASN A 536 -12.26 -11.53 -14.18
C ASN A 536 -10.75 -11.60 -13.95
N TYR A 537 -10.06 -10.46 -13.83
CA TYR A 537 -8.61 -10.43 -13.74
C TYR A 537 -8.05 -10.15 -12.35
N HIS A 538 -8.89 -9.94 -11.32
CA HIS A 538 -8.37 -9.64 -9.97
C HIS A 538 -7.44 -10.73 -9.43
N HIS A 539 -7.68 -12.01 -9.75
CA HIS A 539 -6.81 -13.11 -9.33
C HIS A 539 -5.46 -13.10 -10.07
N LEU A 540 -5.48 -12.83 -11.37
CA LEU A 540 -4.26 -12.68 -12.17
C LEU A 540 -3.42 -11.49 -11.69
N ILE A 541 -4.08 -10.35 -11.43
CA ILE A 541 -3.44 -9.14 -10.90
C ILE A 541 -2.82 -9.42 -9.53
N ALA A 542 -3.54 -10.11 -8.64
CA ALA A 542 -3.01 -10.53 -7.35
C ALA A 542 -1.80 -11.47 -7.50
N GLN A 543 -1.85 -12.44 -8.43
CA GLN A 543 -0.71 -13.32 -8.72
C GLN A 543 0.50 -12.56 -9.23
N ILE A 544 0.31 -11.57 -10.11
CA ILE A 544 1.39 -10.71 -10.62
C ILE A 544 1.99 -9.89 -9.47
N ILE A 545 1.17 -9.28 -8.61
CA ILE A 545 1.64 -8.50 -7.45
C ILE A 545 2.42 -9.38 -6.48
N ILE A 546 1.89 -10.56 -6.14
CA ILE A 546 2.56 -11.52 -5.25
C ILE A 546 3.88 -11.99 -5.86
N GLY A 547 3.90 -12.37 -7.15
CA GLY A 547 5.11 -12.80 -7.85
C GLY A 547 6.17 -11.72 -7.91
N THR A 548 5.77 -10.48 -8.22
CA THR A 548 6.68 -9.32 -8.23
C THR A 548 7.21 -9.01 -6.83
N GLY A 549 6.35 -9.10 -5.80
CA GLY A 549 6.75 -8.93 -4.41
C GLY A 549 7.76 -9.98 -3.94
N LEU A 550 7.55 -11.25 -4.29
CA LEU A 550 8.48 -12.35 -4.02
C LEU A 550 9.84 -12.14 -4.68
N LEU A 551 9.86 -11.75 -5.95
CA LEU A 551 11.10 -11.42 -6.67
C LEU A 551 11.86 -10.27 -6.02
N LEU A 552 11.15 -9.21 -5.58
CA LEU A 552 11.73 -8.09 -4.85
C LEU A 552 12.33 -8.54 -3.51
N LEU A 553 11.63 -9.40 -2.77
CA LEU A 553 12.08 -9.91 -1.48
C LEU A 553 13.31 -10.81 -1.61
N ILE A 554 13.35 -11.66 -2.65
CA ILE A 554 14.54 -12.47 -3.02
C ILE A 554 15.72 -11.56 -3.38
N SER A 555 15.48 -10.51 -4.19
CA SER A 555 16.53 -9.55 -4.56
C SER A 555 17.09 -8.80 -3.35
N LEU A 556 16.22 -8.35 -2.43
CA LEU A 556 16.64 -7.65 -1.21
C LEU A 556 17.40 -8.54 -0.23
N THR A 557 16.93 -9.78 -0.03
CA THR A 557 17.62 -10.76 0.82
C THR A 557 18.97 -11.15 0.24
N TRP A 558 19.06 -11.35 -1.07
CA TRP A 558 20.33 -11.59 -1.77
C TRP A 558 21.31 -10.41 -1.62
N ASN A 559 20.83 -9.17 -1.76
CA ASN A 559 21.64 -7.97 -1.58
C ASN A 559 22.16 -7.86 -0.13
N ALA A 560 21.32 -8.14 0.87
CA ALA A 560 21.71 -8.16 2.27
C ALA A 560 22.75 -9.26 2.58
N TYR A 561 22.55 -10.45 2.03
CA TYR A 561 23.49 -11.57 2.15
C TYR A 561 24.86 -11.22 1.56
N MET A 562 24.89 -10.70 0.32
CA MET A 562 26.13 -10.29 -0.35
C MET A 562 26.89 -9.20 0.44
N ARG A 563 26.18 -8.20 0.97
CA ARG A 563 26.81 -7.17 1.83
C ARG A 563 27.42 -7.74 3.09
N ARG A 564 26.79 -8.75 3.72
CA ARG A 564 27.37 -9.44 4.89
C ARG A 564 28.62 -10.22 4.50
N GLN A 565 28.57 -10.97 3.40
CA GLN A 565 29.70 -11.78 2.95
C GLN A 565 30.94 -10.93 2.62
N ILE A 566 30.74 -9.78 1.97
CA ILE A 566 31.83 -8.84 1.65
C ILE A 566 32.48 -8.29 2.93
N LYS A 567 31.69 -7.92 3.95
CA LYS A 567 32.23 -7.44 5.23
C LYS A 567 33.07 -8.49 5.96
N HIS A 568 32.62 -9.74 5.98
CA HIS A 568 33.37 -10.83 6.62
C HIS A 568 34.72 -11.07 5.93
N ARG A 569 34.74 -11.05 4.60
CA ARG A 569 35.99 -11.22 3.84
C ARG A 569 36.99 -10.10 4.11
N GLN A 570 36.53 -8.85 4.12
CA GLN A 570 37.39 -7.68 4.38
C GLN A 570 37.98 -7.67 5.80
N MET A 571 37.23 -8.17 6.79
CA MET A 571 37.74 -8.30 8.16
C MET A 571 38.85 -9.36 8.27
N ALA A 572 38.70 -10.50 7.60
CA ALA A 572 39.71 -11.56 7.58
C ALA A 572 40.99 -11.11 6.86
N GLU A 573 40.86 -10.44 5.70
CA GLU A 573 42.01 -9.91 4.95
C GLU A 573 42.79 -8.85 5.76
N ARG A 574 42.10 -7.95 6.48
CA ARG A 574 42.77 -6.97 7.36
C ARG A 574 43.48 -7.63 8.53
N ALA A 575 42.83 -8.55 9.24
CA ALA A 575 43.42 -9.24 10.37
C ALA A 575 44.71 -10.01 9.99
N LEU A 576 44.73 -10.63 8.80
CA LEU A 576 45.91 -11.33 8.30
C LEU A 576 47.06 -10.37 7.99
N ASN A 577 46.76 -9.24 7.37
CA ASN A 577 47.76 -8.23 7.02
C ASN A 577 48.35 -7.55 8.28
N ASP A 578 47.51 -7.25 9.27
CA ASP A 578 47.93 -6.68 10.54
C ASP A 578 48.86 -7.65 11.31
N GLN A 579 48.58 -8.97 11.27
CA GLN A 579 49.48 -9.98 11.84
C GLN A 579 50.85 -10.02 11.15
N PHE A 580 50.89 -9.89 9.82
CA PHE A 580 52.15 -9.94 9.07
C PHE A 580 53.03 -8.72 9.36
N GLU A 581 52.46 -7.51 9.40
CA GLU A 581 53.20 -6.30 9.75
C GLU A 581 53.69 -6.33 11.20
N PHE A 582 52.87 -6.82 12.15
CA PHE A 582 53.29 -7.00 13.54
C PHE A 582 54.49 -7.95 13.67
N MET A 583 54.49 -9.11 13.00
CA MET A 583 55.62 -10.04 13.04
C MET A 583 56.91 -9.42 12.47
N ARG A 584 56.79 -8.65 11.38
CA ARG A 584 57.94 -7.97 10.76
C ARG A 584 58.54 -6.92 11.70
N ALA A 585 57.70 -6.12 12.35
CA ALA A 585 58.13 -5.14 13.34
C ALA A 585 58.84 -5.80 14.53
N LEU A 586 58.27 -6.89 15.09
CA LEU A 586 58.86 -7.61 16.23
C LEU A 586 60.30 -8.07 15.95
N VAL A 587 60.55 -8.63 14.76
CA VAL A 587 61.87 -9.13 14.37
C VAL A 587 62.85 -7.98 14.11
N ASN A 588 62.42 -6.92 13.43
CA ASN A 588 63.26 -5.76 13.10
C ASN A 588 63.60 -4.86 14.29
N GLU A 589 62.68 -4.68 15.23
CA GLU A 589 62.91 -3.87 16.42
C GLU A 589 63.73 -4.60 17.50
N THR A 590 64.02 -5.88 17.32
CA THR A 590 64.92 -6.60 18.24
C THR A 590 66.36 -6.08 18.09
N PRO A 591 67.00 -5.56 19.15
CA PRO A 591 68.30 -4.88 19.05
C PRO A 591 69.47 -5.82 18.73
N HIS A 592 69.24 -7.12 18.72
CA HIS A 592 70.24 -8.15 18.47
C HIS A 592 70.13 -8.71 17.05
N PRO A 593 71.25 -9.05 16.39
CA PRO A 593 71.21 -9.69 15.08
C PRO A 593 70.44 -11.01 15.10
N ILE A 594 69.39 -11.10 14.28
CA ILE A 594 68.60 -12.31 14.06
C ILE A 594 68.55 -12.58 12.56
N TYR A 595 68.77 -13.83 12.20
CA TYR A 595 68.74 -14.28 10.81
C TYR A 595 68.12 -15.66 10.67
N VAL A 596 67.56 -15.91 9.50
CA VAL A 596 67.04 -17.20 9.09
C VAL A 596 67.86 -17.67 7.89
N ARG A 597 68.39 -18.89 7.96
CA ARG A 597 69.07 -19.55 6.85
C ARG A 597 68.33 -20.81 6.44
N ASP A 598 68.37 -21.17 5.18
CA ASP A 598 67.77 -22.40 4.67
C ASP A 598 68.62 -23.65 4.98
N ARG A 599 68.17 -24.81 4.49
CA ARG A 599 68.86 -26.11 4.67
C ARG A 599 70.29 -26.13 4.12
N ASN A 600 70.62 -25.28 3.16
CA ASN A 600 71.96 -25.17 2.58
C ASN A 600 72.81 -24.09 3.29
N GLY A 601 72.28 -23.47 4.36
CA GLY A 601 72.95 -22.41 5.10
C GLY A 601 72.95 -21.05 4.38
N LEU A 602 72.12 -20.87 3.35
CA LEU A 602 71.97 -19.59 2.64
C LEU A 602 70.99 -18.68 3.39
N LEU A 603 71.31 -17.38 3.46
CA LEU A 603 70.50 -16.42 4.21
C LEU A 603 69.15 -16.15 3.52
N GLN A 604 68.04 -16.48 4.17
CA GLN A 604 66.68 -16.26 3.64
C GLN A 604 66.11 -14.91 4.09
N THR A 605 66.28 -14.56 5.36
CA THR A 605 65.89 -13.25 5.90
C THR A 605 66.75 -12.88 7.10
N CYS A 606 66.85 -11.59 7.40
CA CYS A 606 67.54 -11.06 8.57
C CYS A 606 66.90 -9.74 9.01
N ASN A 607 66.98 -9.49 10.32
CA ASN A 607 66.50 -8.25 10.90
C ASN A 607 67.46 -7.08 10.62
N ASP A 608 66.99 -5.86 10.83
CA ASP A 608 67.78 -4.67 10.52
C ASP A 608 69.04 -4.55 11.41
N SER A 609 69.01 -5.06 12.65
CA SER A 609 70.19 -5.14 13.53
C SER A 609 71.32 -5.98 12.93
N TYR A 610 71.02 -7.12 12.28
CA TYR A 610 72.02 -7.92 11.56
C TYR A 610 72.72 -7.12 10.47
N LEU A 611 71.96 -6.37 9.66
CA LEU A 611 72.50 -5.55 8.58
C LEU A 611 73.37 -4.40 9.10
N GLN A 612 72.96 -3.74 10.19
CA GLN A 612 73.71 -2.66 10.83
C GLN A 612 75.04 -3.14 11.41
N VAL A 613 75.05 -4.29 12.09
CA VAL A 613 76.25 -4.83 12.74
C VAL A 613 77.29 -5.28 11.72
N PHE A 614 76.85 -5.92 10.63
CA PHE A 614 77.73 -6.34 9.54
C PHE A 614 77.98 -5.25 8.48
N ASP A 615 77.38 -4.06 8.65
CA ASP A 615 77.48 -2.91 7.72
C ASP A 615 77.19 -3.30 6.26
N ALA A 616 76.14 -4.09 6.07
CA ALA A 616 75.80 -4.71 4.79
C ALA A 616 74.37 -4.33 4.34
N LYS A 617 74.14 -4.26 3.02
CA LYS A 617 72.78 -4.09 2.47
C LYS A 617 72.12 -5.45 2.34
N ARG A 618 70.79 -5.50 2.56
CA ARG A 618 69.99 -6.74 2.49
C ARG A 618 70.21 -7.50 1.17
N GLU A 619 70.18 -6.78 0.05
CA GLU A 619 70.36 -7.35 -1.30
C GLU A 619 71.72 -8.02 -1.50
N ASP A 620 72.75 -7.59 -0.76
CA ASP A 620 74.11 -8.12 -0.89
C ASP A 620 74.34 -9.40 -0.08
N VAL A 621 73.45 -9.73 0.87
CA VAL A 621 73.64 -10.85 1.81
C VAL A 621 72.57 -11.94 1.72
N ILE A 622 71.35 -11.61 1.27
CA ILE A 622 70.29 -12.60 1.04
C ILE A 622 70.71 -13.57 -0.07
N GLY A 623 70.41 -14.85 0.13
CA GLY A 623 70.77 -15.95 -0.77
C GLY A 623 72.23 -16.42 -0.68
N LYS A 624 73.06 -15.80 0.16
CA LYS A 624 74.49 -16.14 0.30
C LYS A 624 74.80 -16.89 1.59
N SER A 625 75.80 -17.77 1.54
CA SER A 625 76.34 -18.44 2.73
C SER A 625 77.19 -17.48 3.56
N VAL A 626 77.39 -17.77 4.86
CA VAL A 626 78.26 -16.93 5.72
C VAL A 626 79.70 -16.85 5.23
N VAL A 627 80.15 -17.83 4.45
CA VAL A 627 81.48 -17.85 3.81
C VAL A 627 81.53 -16.91 2.60
N GLN A 628 80.42 -16.78 1.87
CA GLN A 628 80.32 -15.93 0.66
C GLN A 628 80.10 -14.44 0.97
N ILE A 629 79.65 -14.10 2.18
CA ILE A 629 79.42 -12.71 2.64
C ILE A 629 80.76 -12.00 2.99
N GLY A 630 81.91 -12.59 2.65
CA GLY A 630 83.28 -12.22 3.04
C GLY A 630 83.62 -10.73 3.05
N THR A 631 83.92 -10.23 4.26
CA THR A 631 84.76 -9.05 4.62
C THR A 631 84.75 -8.80 6.14
N ALA A 632 83.78 -9.33 6.91
CA ALA A 632 83.64 -9.05 8.35
C ALA A 632 83.79 -10.26 9.30
N LEU A 633 83.90 -11.49 8.79
CA LEU A 633 83.83 -12.76 9.55
C LEU A 633 84.89 -13.80 9.12
N GLU A 634 85.94 -13.37 8.42
CA GLU A 634 86.85 -14.27 7.68
C GLU A 634 87.50 -15.37 8.53
N THR A 635 87.74 -15.12 9.82
CA THR A 635 88.40 -16.07 10.71
C THR A 635 87.47 -17.19 11.18
N GLU A 636 86.20 -16.90 11.44
CA GLU A 636 85.23 -17.88 11.99
C GLU A 636 84.15 -18.35 10.99
N ALA A 637 84.02 -17.73 9.81
CA ALA A 637 82.94 -18.00 8.85
C ALA A 637 82.82 -19.48 8.47
N ALA A 638 83.94 -20.16 8.23
CA ALA A 638 83.94 -21.59 7.86
C ALA A 638 83.41 -22.47 9.00
N GLN A 639 83.80 -22.17 10.24
CA GLN A 639 83.30 -22.88 11.42
C GLN A 639 81.80 -22.63 11.62
N TYR A 640 81.35 -21.38 11.50
CA TYR A 640 79.94 -21.05 11.68
C TYR A 640 79.07 -21.70 10.60
N HIS A 641 79.57 -21.78 9.35
CA HIS A 641 78.86 -22.48 8.29
C HIS A 641 78.73 -23.99 8.57
N ALA A 642 79.80 -24.63 9.00
CA ALA A 642 79.78 -26.05 9.37
C ALA A 642 78.80 -26.32 10.52
N ASP A 643 78.78 -25.43 11.51
CA ASP A 643 77.84 -25.47 12.63
C ASP A 643 76.38 -25.32 12.18
N TYR A 644 76.09 -24.41 11.24
CA TYR A 644 74.74 -24.27 10.68
C TYR A 644 74.27 -25.56 10.00
N LEU A 645 75.11 -26.15 9.15
CA LEU A 645 74.79 -27.41 8.45
C LEU A 645 74.62 -28.57 9.44
N ARG A 646 75.42 -28.59 10.50
CA ARG A 646 75.30 -29.59 11.57
C ARG A 646 73.94 -29.48 12.30
N VAL A 647 73.50 -28.28 12.65
CA VAL A 647 72.18 -28.07 13.29
C VAL A 647 71.04 -28.47 12.34
N VAL A 648 71.14 -28.16 11.05
CA VAL A 648 70.16 -28.61 10.06
C VAL A 648 70.12 -30.14 9.97
N ALA A 649 71.28 -30.80 9.94
CA ALA A 649 71.39 -32.25 9.75
C ALA A 649 70.98 -33.06 10.99
N GLN A 650 71.37 -32.60 12.19
CA GLN A 650 71.08 -33.29 13.45
C GLN A 650 69.69 -32.91 14.00
N GLY A 651 69.21 -31.70 13.70
CA GLY A 651 67.94 -31.20 14.21
C GLY A 651 67.97 -30.78 15.68
N ASP A 652 69.17 -30.73 16.30
CA ASP A 652 69.38 -30.31 17.68
C ASP A 652 69.85 -28.85 17.74
N PRO A 653 69.32 -28.03 18.66
CA PRO A 653 69.74 -26.64 18.82
C PRO A 653 71.19 -26.56 19.32
N MET A 654 71.94 -25.59 18.82
CA MET A 654 73.30 -25.33 19.27
C MET A 654 73.41 -23.93 19.85
N ILE A 655 73.83 -23.86 21.11
CA ILE A 655 73.96 -22.62 21.86
C ILE A 655 75.30 -22.64 22.59
N LEU A 656 76.16 -21.66 22.30
CA LEU A 656 77.48 -21.57 22.92
C LEU A 656 78.00 -20.14 23.00
N ASP A 657 78.89 -19.93 23.97
CA ASP A 657 79.71 -18.74 24.09
C ASP A 657 80.95 -18.89 23.21
N ARG A 658 81.19 -17.93 22.33
CA ARG A 658 82.35 -17.94 21.43
C ARG A 658 82.84 -16.55 21.10
N PRO A 659 84.13 -16.40 20.75
CA PRO A 659 84.62 -15.14 20.22
C PRO A 659 84.02 -14.87 18.84
N LEU A 660 83.72 -13.60 18.58
CA LEU A 660 83.41 -13.06 17.27
C LEU A 660 84.37 -11.90 17.00
N HIS A 661 85.13 -12.00 15.91
CA HIS A 661 85.93 -10.88 15.43
C HIS A 661 85.16 -10.14 14.35
N ILE A 662 84.77 -8.91 14.65
CA ILE A 662 84.06 -8.05 13.72
C ILE A 662 84.66 -6.64 13.76
N ARG A 663 84.97 -6.07 12.58
CA ARG A 663 85.55 -4.72 12.43
C ARG A 663 86.76 -4.44 13.34
N GLY A 664 87.63 -5.43 13.52
CA GLY A 664 88.85 -5.33 14.33
C GLY A 664 88.64 -5.37 15.86
N LYS A 665 87.41 -5.56 16.35
CA LYS A 665 87.10 -5.79 17.77
C LYS A 665 86.84 -7.27 18.04
N LYS A 666 87.32 -7.78 19.17
CA LYS A 666 87.02 -9.12 19.68
C LYS A 666 85.85 -9.03 20.66
N LEU A 667 84.69 -9.55 20.27
CA LEU A 667 83.52 -9.66 21.11
C LEU A 667 83.41 -11.09 21.66
N THR A 668 82.87 -11.26 22.86
CA THR A 668 82.41 -12.57 23.34
C THR A 668 80.91 -12.63 23.14
N ILE A 669 80.46 -13.48 22.22
CA ILE A 669 79.03 -13.59 21.87
C ILE A 669 78.42 -14.85 22.45
N TYR A 670 77.20 -14.70 22.98
CA TYR A 670 76.28 -15.80 23.23
C TYR A 670 75.51 -16.07 21.94
N HIS A 671 75.83 -17.15 21.23
CA HIS A 671 75.30 -17.42 19.90
C HIS A 671 74.39 -18.66 19.93
N TRP A 672 73.11 -18.48 19.57
CA TRP A 672 72.15 -19.57 19.40
C TRP A 672 71.86 -19.84 17.93
N ILE A 673 71.74 -21.12 17.58
CA ILE A 673 71.34 -21.62 16.27
C ILE A 673 70.29 -22.69 16.51
N LEU A 674 69.06 -22.43 16.08
CA LEU A 674 67.90 -23.28 16.33
C LEU A 674 67.33 -23.78 15.01
N PRO A 675 67.04 -25.08 14.83
CA PRO A 675 66.36 -25.57 13.64
C PRO A 675 64.88 -25.15 13.66
N TYR A 676 64.36 -24.61 12.55
CA TYR A 676 62.92 -24.37 12.41
C TYR A 676 62.31 -25.37 11.44
N ARG A 677 61.07 -25.79 11.76
CA ARG A 677 60.37 -26.88 11.08
C ARG A 677 59.12 -26.38 10.38
N ASP A 678 58.75 -27.02 9.29
CA ASP A 678 57.44 -26.80 8.66
C ASP A 678 56.31 -27.52 9.42
N SER A 679 55.08 -27.40 8.91
CA SER A 679 53.89 -28.07 9.45
C SER A 679 53.95 -29.59 9.43
N THR A 680 54.89 -30.19 8.68
CA THR A 680 55.11 -31.64 8.62
C THR A 680 56.24 -32.12 9.54
N GLY A 681 56.89 -31.20 10.26
CA GLY A 681 57.95 -31.50 11.24
C GLY A 681 59.36 -31.59 10.63
N GLU A 682 59.52 -31.36 9.33
CA GLU A 682 60.81 -31.40 8.64
C GLU A 682 61.60 -30.11 8.87
N VAL A 683 62.91 -30.22 9.09
CA VAL A 683 63.78 -29.03 9.30
C VAL A 683 63.94 -28.29 7.97
N GLN A 684 63.41 -27.07 7.89
CA GLN A 684 63.48 -26.21 6.71
C GLN A 684 64.68 -25.26 6.72
N GLY A 685 65.35 -25.16 7.86
CA GLY A 685 66.56 -24.34 8.01
C GLY A 685 66.83 -24.02 9.47
N ILE A 686 67.56 -22.94 9.70
CA ILE A 686 67.90 -22.46 11.04
C ILE A 686 67.45 -21.02 11.25
N ILE A 687 67.11 -20.71 12.49
CA ILE A 687 67.00 -19.36 13.02
C ILE A 687 68.18 -19.17 13.97
N GLY A 688 69.05 -18.24 13.64
CA GLY A 688 70.23 -17.92 14.42
C GLY A 688 70.20 -16.48 14.90
N GLY A 689 70.90 -16.23 15.99
CA GLY A 689 71.14 -14.89 16.49
C GLY A 689 72.19 -14.90 17.58
N TRP A 690 72.65 -13.71 17.95
CA TRP A 690 73.67 -13.60 18.98
C TRP A 690 73.56 -12.30 19.78
N ILE A 691 74.04 -12.34 21.01
CA ILE A 691 74.12 -11.20 21.93
C ILE A 691 75.58 -11.03 22.37
N ASP A 692 76.06 -9.79 22.43
CA ASP A 692 77.36 -9.48 23.03
C ASP A 692 77.26 -9.57 24.56
N ILE A 693 78.05 -10.47 25.16
CA ILE A 693 78.11 -10.70 26.61
C ILE A 693 79.45 -10.26 27.20
N SER A 694 80.25 -9.47 26.47
CA SER A 694 81.58 -9.04 26.91
C SER A 694 81.54 -8.30 28.26
N GLU A 695 80.64 -7.32 28.40
CA GLU A 695 80.45 -6.55 29.64
C GLU A 695 79.89 -7.41 30.78
N ARG A 696 78.89 -8.27 30.47
CA ARG A 696 78.28 -9.17 31.46
C ARG A 696 79.29 -10.12 32.07
N ARG A 697 80.22 -10.64 31.26
CA ARG A 697 81.27 -11.55 31.73
C ARG A 697 82.25 -10.84 32.66
N GLN A 698 82.58 -9.60 32.35
CA GLN A 698 83.44 -8.74 33.18
C GLN A 698 82.81 -8.47 34.57
N LEU A 699 81.50 -8.15 34.60
CA LEU A 699 80.74 -7.96 35.85
C LEU A 699 80.61 -9.25 36.67
N PHE A 700 80.54 -10.43 36.03
CA PHE A 700 80.44 -11.71 36.73
C PHE A 700 81.75 -12.08 37.44
N ASP A 701 82.88 -11.74 36.84
CA ASP A 701 84.21 -11.94 37.46
C ASP A 701 84.40 -10.99 38.66
N GLU A 702 83.91 -9.75 38.58
CA GLU A 702 83.89 -8.80 39.72
C GLU A 702 83.01 -9.31 40.88
N LEU A 703 81.82 -9.85 40.57
CA LEU A 703 80.91 -10.43 41.57
C LEU A 703 81.52 -11.66 42.28
N ARG A 704 82.31 -12.46 41.56
CA ARG A 704 82.98 -13.63 42.13
C ARG A 704 84.03 -13.23 43.16
N ALA A 705 84.80 -12.17 42.89
CA ALA A 705 85.78 -11.64 43.83
C ALA A 705 85.11 -11.09 45.11
N ALA A 706 83.97 -10.41 44.98
CA ALA A 706 83.21 -9.92 46.13
C ALA A 706 82.61 -11.05 47.01
N LYS A 707 82.25 -12.19 46.40
CA LYS A 707 81.72 -13.36 47.12
C LYS A 707 82.79 -14.05 47.99
N GLU A 708 84.01 -14.21 47.48
CA GLU A 708 85.10 -14.87 48.24
C GLU A 708 85.45 -14.11 49.53
N GLN A 709 85.37 -12.77 49.50
CA GLN A 709 85.55 -11.92 50.68
C GLN A 709 84.44 -12.09 51.73
N ALA A 710 83.20 -12.38 51.31
CA ALA A 710 82.08 -12.64 52.21
C ALA A 710 82.16 -14.02 52.88
N ASP A 711 82.66 -15.04 52.16
CA ASP A 711 82.79 -16.40 52.68
C ASP A 711 83.91 -16.54 53.74
N GLU A 712 84.98 -15.74 53.65
CA GLU A 712 86.02 -15.66 54.71
C GLU A 712 85.47 -15.11 56.03
N ALA A 713 84.68 -14.03 55.98
CA ALA A 713 84.06 -13.44 57.17
C ALA A 713 83.07 -14.39 57.85
N ASN A 714 82.35 -15.20 57.07
CA ASN A 714 81.36 -16.15 57.61
C ASN A 714 82.02 -17.35 58.31
N ARG A 715 83.20 -17.80 57.83
CA ARG A 715 83.99 -18.85 58.49
C ARG A 715 84.54 -18.41 59.84
N ALA A 716 85.06 -17.18 59.95
CA ALA A 716 85.54 -16.63 61.23
C ALA A 716 84.42 -16.58 62.29
N LYS A 717 83.22 -16.15 61.91
CA LYS A 717 82.03 -16.10 62.77
C LYS A 717 81.59 -17.48 63.29
N SER A 718 81.70 -18.50 62.45
CA SER A 718 81.31 -19.88 62.81
C SER A 718 82.25 -20.49 63.86
N THR A 719 83.56 -20.23 63.77
CA THR A 719 84.55 -20.71 64.74
C THR A 719 84.40 -20.05 66.12
N PHE A 720 84.07 -18.76 66.15
CA PHE A 720 83.82 -18.03 67.40
C PHE A 720 82.62 -18.60 68.18
N LEU A 721 81.48 -18.83 67.51
CA LEU A 721 80.28 -19.37 68.14
C LEU A 721 80.48 -20.79 68.69
N ALA A 722 81.24 -21.63 67.98
CA ALA A 722 81.55 -22.98 68.43
C ALA A 722 82.37 -22.99 69.73
N THR A 723 83.34 -22.07 69.85
CA THR A 723 84.20 -21.94 71.03
C THR A 723 83.40 -21.47 72.25
N MET A 724 82.56 -20.43 72.08
CA MET A 724 81.72 -19.90 73.16
C MET A 724 80.71 -20.92 73.69
N SER A 725 80.14 -21.74 72.80
CA SER A 725 79.22 -22.81 73.20
C SER A 725 79.90 -23.91 74.04
N HIS A 726 81.22 -24.09 73.92
CA HIS A 726 81.99 -25.03 74.74
C HIS A 726 82.34 -24.46 76.12
N GLU A 727 82.74 -23.20 76.18
CA GLU A 727 83.09 -22.51 77.42
C GLU A 727 81.87 -22.32 78.35
N ILE A 728 80.67 -22.11 77.80
CA ILE A 728 79.42 -22.01 78.57
C ILE A 728 78.99 -23.36 79.16
N ARG A 729 79.14 -24.44 78.39
CA ARG A 729 78.54 -25.74 78.73
C ARG A 729 79.25 -26.44 79.88
N THR A 730 80.55 -26.28 79.99
CA THR A 730 81.38 -26.95 81.00
C THR A 730 81.03 -26.55 82.44
N PRO A 731 80.98 -25.25 82.82
CA PRO A 731 80.56 -24.86 84.17
C PRO A 731 79.09 -25.20 84.40
N MET A 732 78.21 -25.00 83.41
CA MET A 732 76.79 -25.31 83.53
C MET A 732 76.52 -26.78 83.91
N ASN A 733 77.23 -27.72 83.28
CA ASN A 733 77.10 -29.14 83.61
C ASN A 733 77.65 -29.47 85.00
N ALA A 734 78.69 -28.77 85.46
CA ALA A 734 79.21 -28.93 86.82
C ALA A 734 78.21 -28.45 87.88
N VAL A 735 77.51 -27.34 87.62
CA VAL A 735 76.42 -26.83 88.50
C VAL A 735 75.33 -27.88 88.66
N ILE A 736 74.81 -28.40 87.54
CA ILE A 736 73.71 -29.37 87.55
C ILE A 736 74.13 -30.65 88.26
N GLY A 737 75.30 -31.21 87.94
CA GLY A 737 75.78 -32.46 88.53
C GLY A 737 75.98 -32.39 90.04
N MET A 738 76.50 -31.28 90.57
CA MET A 738 76.68 -31.12 92.02
C MET A 738 75.36 -30.89 92.76
N LEU A 739 74.39 -30.20 92.15
CA LEU A 739 73.05 -30.06 92.73
C LEU A 739 72.29 -31.41 92.77
N GLU A 740 72.38 -32.22 91.72
CA GLU A 740 71.79 -33.57 91.69
C GLU A 740 72.39 -34.49 92.78
N LEU A 741 73.71 -34.48 92.94
CA LEU A 741 74.39 -35.24 93.99
C LEU A 741 73.96 -34.79 95.39
N THR A 742 73.79 -33.48 95.58
CA THR A 742 73.37 -32.93 96.87
C THR A 742 71.94 -33.32 97.21
N LEU A 743 71.00 -33.17 96.26
CA LEU A 743 69.60 -33.55 96.45
C LEU A 743 69.47 -35.02 96.86
N LYS A 744 70.22 -35.91 96.20
CA LYS A 744 70.18 -37.35 96.47
C LYS A 744 70.69 -37.73 97.86
N ARG A 745 71.64 -36.97 98.43
CA ARG A 745 72.18 -37.20 99.80
C ARG A 745 71.30 -36.57 100.88
N ALA A 746 70.66 -35.44 100.58
CA ALA A 746 69.72 -34.79 101.48
C ALA A 746 68.51 -35.69 101.83
N ASP A 747 68.02 -36.49 100.88
CA ASP A 747 66.96 -37.50 101.12
C ASP A 747 67.37 -38.60 102.13
N GLN A 748 68.68 -38.77 102.40
CA GLN A 748 69.21 -39.68 103.42
C GLN A 748 69.56 -38.97 104.73
N GLY A 749 69.01 -37.76 104.94
CA GLY A 749 69.16 -36.97 106.16
C GLY A 749 70.50 -36.26 106.31
N HIS A 750 71.36 -36.22 105.28
CA HIS A 750 72.67 -35.56 105.31
C HIS A 750 72.76 -34.46 104.25
N LEU A 751 72.94 -33.21 104.70
CA LEU A 751 73.11 -32.04 103.82
C LEU A 751 74.59 -31.83 103.48
N ASP A 752 74.92 -31.95 102.19
CA ASP A 752 76.29 -31.87 101.68
C ASP A 752 76.61 -30.46 101.15
N ARG A 753 76.84 -29.55 102.09
CA ARG A 753 77.05 -28.11 101.82
C ARG A 753 78.17 -27.78 100.81
N PRO A 754 79.32 -28.47 100.77
CA PRO A 754 80.38 -28.19 99.80
C PRO A 754 79.95 -28.34 98.33
N ALA A 755 79.10 -29.31 98.02
CA ALA A 755 78.61 -29.52 96.65
C ALA A 755 77.70 -28.37 96.18
N ILE A 756 76.89 -27.81 97.08
CA ILE A 756 76.10 -26.60 96.80
C ILE A 756 77.01 -25.40 96.55
N GLU A 757 78.07 -25.24 97.33
CA GLU A 757 79.02 -24.13 97.14
C GLU A 757 79.76 -24.20 95.80
N VAL A 758 80.16 -25.40 95.37
CA VAL A 758 80.77 -25.59 94.04
C VAL A 758 79.77 -25.25 92.93
N ALA A 759 78.53 -25.72 93.04
CA ALA A 759 77.49 -25.37 92.08
C ALA A 759 77.22 -23.86 92.03
N TYR A 760 77.20 -23.19 93.18
CA TYR A 760 77.01 -21.75 93.25
C TYR A 760 78.16 -20.98 92.57
N ASN A 761 79.41 -21.37 92.83
CA ASN A 761 80.57 -20.72 92.22
C ASN A 761 80.62 -20.94 90.71
N SER A 762 80.37 -22.17 90.22
CA SER A 762 80.30 -22.41 88.77
C SER A 762 79.17 -21.66 88.07
N ALA A 763 78.04 -21.40 88.76
CA ALA A 763 76.97 -20.57 88.22
C ALA A 763 77.38 -19.08 88.16
N LYS A 764 78.19 -18.61 89.11
CA LYS A 764 78.71 -17.24 89.13
C LYS A 764 79.72 -17.01 88.00
N ASP A 765 80.67 -17.92 87.80
CA ASP A 765 81.67 -17.84 86.74
C ASP A 765 81.01 -17.84 85.35
N LEU A 766 79.94 -18.61 85.17
CA LEU A 766 79.16 -18.61 83.95
C LEU A 766 78.50 -17.25 83.67
N LEU A 767 78.04 -16.56 84.72
CA LEU A 767 77.40 -15.26 84.58
C LEU A 767 78.40 -14.19 84.12
N GLU A 768 79.63 -14.25 84.62
CA GLU A 768 80.73 -13.36 84.25
C GLU A 768 81.13 -13.58 82.77
N LEU A 769 81.29 -14.83 82.36
CA LEU A 769 81.58 -15.20 80.96
C LEU A 769 80.50 -14.69 79.98
N ILE A 770 79.22 -14.79 80.35
CA ILE A 770 78.12 -14.27 79.53
C ILE A 770 78.19 -12.74 79.43
N GLY A 771 78.59 -12.06 80.50
CA GLY A 771 78.84 -10.62 80.52
C GLY A 771 79.89 -10.21 79.49
N ASP A 772 81.04 -10.89 79.49
CA ASP A 772 82.15 -10.60 78.57
C ASP A 772 81.76 -10.80 77.10
N ILE A 773 80.99 -11.84 76.78
CA ILE A 773 80.51 -12.11 75.42
C ILE A 773 79.59 -10.98 74.93
N LEU A 774 78.73 -10.45 75.79
CA LEU A 774 77.82 -9.35 75.43
C LEU A 774 78.58 -8.04 75.18
N ASP A 775 79.62 -7.76 75.96
CA ASP A 775 80.44 -6.56 75.76
C ASP A 775 81.28 -6.66 74.47
N ILE A 776 81.82 -7.83 74.12
CA ILE A 776 82.47 -8.06 72.80
C ILE A 776 81.49 -7.82 71.64
N ALA A 777 80.27 -8.37 71.73
CA ALA A 777 79.26 -8.18 70.68
C ALA A 777 78.84 -6.71 70.50
N ARG A 778 78.86 -5.91 71.58
CA ARG A 778 78.61 -4.46 71.51
C ARG A 778 79.77 -3.68 70.90
N ILE A 779 81.01 -4.11 71.13
CA ILE A 779 82.21 -3.53 70.51
C ILE A 779 82.22 -3.81 69.00
N GLU A 780 82.00 -5.05 68.56
CA GLU A 780 81.98 -5.42 67.13
C GLU A 780 80.86 -4.72 66.34
N SER A 781 79.72 -4.46 66.98
CA SER A 781 78.62 -3.70 66.36
C SER A 781 78.81 -2.18 66.41
N GLY A 782 79.90 -1.69 67.01
CA GLY A 782 80.24 -0.27 67.12
C GLY A 782 79.32 0.54 68.04
N ARG A 783 78.58 -0.12 68.94
CA ARG A 783 77.52 0.49 69.77
C ARG A 783 77.93 0.78 71.22
N LEU A 784 79.21 0.62 71.57
CA LEU A 784 79.70 0.97 72.90
C LEU A 784 79.81 2.50 73.04
N SER A 785 79.10 3.09 74.00
CA SER A 785 79.11 4.53 74.28
C SER A 785 79.66 4.76 75.70
N LEU A 786 80.65 5.66 75.82
CA LEU A 786 81.28 6.06 77.09
C LEU A 786 80.67 7.39 77.57
N ALA A 787 80.43 7.52 78.88
CA ALA A 787 79.84 8.71 79.50
C ALA A 787 80.79 9.32 80.55
N PRO A 788 81.81 10.08 80.14
CA PRO A 788 82.79 10.63 81.07
C PRO A 788 82.20 11.75 81.93
N GLU A 789 82.36 11.64 83.25
CA GLU A 789 81.96 12.62 84.24
C GLU A 789 83.12 13.01 85.16
N ARG A 790 83.01 14.17 85.82
CA ARG A 790 84.05 14.70 86.70
C ARG A 790 83.95 14.00 88.05
N VAL A 791 84.96 13.23 88.41
CA VAL A 791 85.00 12.43 89.65
C VAL A 791 86.32 12.58 90.37
N ASN A 792 86.27 12.53 91.72
CA ASN A 792 87.46 12.44 92.54
C ASN A 792 88.03 11.02 92.42
N LEU A 793 89.27 10.92 91.93
CA LEU A 793 89.87 9.62 91.61
C LEU A 793 90.10 8.75 92.86
N LYS A 794 90.42 9.38 94.00
CA LYS A 794 90.66 8.68 95.27
C LYS A 794 89.39 8.00 95.75
N GLU A 795 88.26 8.71 95.75
CA GLU A 795 86.96 8.14 96.17
C GLU A 795 86.54 6.94 95.30
N VAL A 796 86.76 7.03 93.99
CA VAL A 796 86.43 5.95 93.06
C VAL A 796 87.27 4.71 93.36
N ILE A 797 88.60 4.85 93.50
CA ILE A 797 89.50 3.73 93.75
C ILE A 797 89.28 3.14 95.16
N GLU A 798 89.09 3.98 96.18
CA GLU A 798 88.75 3.51 97.53
C GLU A 798 87.44 2.73 97.57
N SER A 799 86.47 3.08 96.71
CA SER A 799 85.23 2.31 96.61
C SER A 799 85.47 0.90 96.06
N VAL A 800 86.38 0.74 95.10
CA VAL A 800 86.74 -0.58 94.56
C VAL A 800 87.52 -1.39 95.58
N VAL A 801 88.56 -0.80 96.20
CA VAL A 801 89.38 -1.50 97.20
C VAL A 801 88.54 -1.97 98.39
N ARG A 802 87.55 -1.19 98.84
CA ARG A 802 86.62 -1.61 99.91
C ARG A 802 85.84 -2.88 99.60
N VAL A 803 85.44 -3.07 98.34
CA VAL A 803 84.72 -4.28 97.93
C VAL A 803 85.63 -5.51 98.05
N PHE A 804 86.90 -5.37 97.69
CA PHE A 804 87.86 -6.47 97.74
C PHE A 804 88.56 -6.64 99.09
N ASP A 805 88.52 -5.66 100.00
CA ASP A 805 89.12 -5.74 101.34
C ASP A 805 88.56 -6.94 102.14
N GLY A 806 87.24 -7.19 102.03
CA GLY A 806 86.59 -8.35 102.65
C GLY A 806 87.08 -9.69 102.11
N LEU A 807 87.25 -9.79 100.78
CA LEU A 807 87.78 -10.99 100.10
C LEU A 807 89.26 -11.21 100.38
N ALA A 808 90.06 -10.14 100.41
CA ALA A 808 91.47 -10.18 100.77
C ALA A 808 91.65 -10.70 102.20
N ARG A 809 90.87 -10.17 103.17
CA ARG A 809 90.86 -10.67 104.55
C ARG A 809 90.42 -12.14 104.67
N GLN A 810 89.41 -12.57 103.90
CA GLN A 810 89.02 -14.00 103.84
C GLN A 810 90.15 -14.89 103.33
N LYS A 811 90.99 -14.39 102.43
CA LYS A 811 92.19 -15.09 101.93
C LYS A 811 93.45 -14.80 102.76
N THR A 812 93.34 -14.06 103.88
CA THR A 812 94.48 -13.65 104.73
C THR A 812 95.54 -12.83 103.98
N LEU A 813 95.12 -12.07 102.97
CA LEU A 813 95.95 -11.14 102.23
C LEU A 813 95.70 -9.71 102.73
N SER A 814 96.78 -8.96 103.00
CA SER A 814 96.67 -7.51 103.27
C SER A 814 96.60 -6.76 101.95
N LEU A 815 95.49 -6.07 101.71
CA LEU A 815 95.32 -5.14 100.60
C LEU A 815 95.44 -3.71 101.14
N LEU A 816 96.56 -3.04 100.81
CA LEU A 816 96.83 -1.66 101.23
C LEU A 816 96.76 -0.74 100.00
N LEU A 817 96.03 0.35 100.13
CA LEU A 817 95.94 1.41 99.11
C LEU A 817 96.78 2.60 99.58
N GLU A 818 97.85 2.92 98.84
CA GLU A 818 98.65 4.12 99.07
C GLU A 818 98.39 5.14 97.95
N PHE A 819 97.99 6.35 98.35
CA PHE A 819 97.91 7.51 97.46
C PHE A 819 99.07 8.45 97.75
N LYS A 820 99.67 9.02 96.70
CA LYS A 820 100.66 10.08 96.86
C LYS A 820 99.98 11.35 97.39
N PRO A 821 100.56 12.05 98.39
CA PRO A 821 99.96 13.26 98.98
C PRO A 821 99.63 14.35 97.96
N GLU A 822 100.34 14.36 96.84
CA GLU A 822 100.18 15.31 95.73
C GLU A 822 98.87 15.14 94.95
N LEU A 823 98.21 13.97 95.05
CA LEU A 823 97.05 13.56 94.23
C LEU A 823 95.79 13.28 95.05
N GLU A 824 95.79 13.58 96.36
CA GLU A 824 94.68 13.20 97.25
C GLU A 824 93.35 13.93 96.94
N ASP A 825 93.42 15.12 96.34
CA ASP A 825 92.25 15.93 95.97
C ASP A 825 92.27 16.33 94.48
N THR A 826 92.57 15.36 93.61
CA THR A 826 92.53 15.57 92.15
C THR A 826 91.24 15.03 91.54
N ASP A 827 90.43 15.93 90.98
CA ASP A 827 89.31 15.58 90.11
C ASP A 827 89.79 15.24 88.70
N VAL A 828 89.25 14.16 88.13
CA VAL A 828 89.48 13.72 86.74
C VAL A 828 88.17 13.54 85.98
N LEU A 829 88.19 13.67 84.66
CA LEU A 829 87.03 13.42 83.79
C LEU A 829 87.11 12.01 83.21
N ILE A 830 86.38 11.04 83.78
CA ILE A 830 86.37 9.62 83.36
C ILE A 830 84.96 9.04 83.47
N ASP A 831 84.67 7.90 82.82
CA ASP A 831 83.44 7.13 83.07
C ASP A 831 83.68 6.22 84.30
N PRO A 832 83.12 6.54 85.48
CA PRO A 832 83.46 5.82 86.70
C PRO A 832 82.86 4.41 86.74
N LEU A 833 81.81 4.12 85.97
CA LEU A 833 81.26 2.75 85.92
C LEU A 833 82.24 1.85 85.17
N ARG A 834 82.74 2.30 84.01
CA ARG A 834 83.67 1.52 83.21
C ARG A 834 85.08 1.50 83.77
N PHE A 835 85.51 2.52 84.50
CA PHE A 835 86.81 2.51 85.18
C PHE A 835 86.86 1.59 86.41
N LYS A 836 85.72 1.33 87.06
CA LYS A 836 85.63 0.40 88.20
C LYS A 836 85.62 -1.07 87.79
N GLN A 837 85.14 -1.35 86.58
CA GLN A 837 85.20 -2.66 85.95
C GLN A 837 86.63 -2.94 85.51
#